data_AF-A0A6C2U7X8-F1
#
_entry.id   AF-A0A6C2U7X8-F1
#
_cell.length_a   1.000
_cell.length_b   1.000
_cell.length_c   1.000
_cell.angle_alpha   90.00
_cell.angle_beta   90.00
_cell.angle_gamma   90.00
#
_symmetry.space_group_name_H-M   'P 1'
#
loop_
_entity.id
_entity.type
_entity.pdbx_description
1 polymer ?
#
loop_
_entity_poly.entity_id
_entity_poly.type
_entity_poly.pdbx_seq_one_letter_code
_entity_poly.pdbx_strand_id
1 'polypeptide(L)'
;MSKRFLNYVCALGVLALAGPVSAEIKVKMLDAVPEGAAVERAGIVLENPTAAAVLMPDGVALVGGIDNGRLQDRAVLVQDDGTTELPAFPHGISEAGAALFDGRLFVVGGVENLESMAVSKAMYSLNLSNPSEGWQPHPDLPGAARISPTLIASDGRLHVFGGWTADGPGQRVLNDNWGYRLKPVDGTTHRGWQALAPMPDALAQSAVFQSGQIHVALAGGFSAPDIASDRVLLYNTVTDTWVLDGVLPQAVGGGLMVGQDTQPLLIGPDGSAMELTLSRTVKTLGFMDYATMGIYFAFMAGIGIYFARKQNNSDEFALGNRNVKWWAAGVSMFATGASSISFMAIPAQVFRSNLVWFTPVIFIIPLTLLQAYIIYPLLRRLNLTSTYEYLEHRFHPSLRYVASAQMIIFQLIGRMSVVMLLPSLAISAVTGLPVLTSVLVMGVLTTIYTAFGGFEAVIWTDFSQGVLMLVGGALMILLAINGLPGGMAEFIEVGKTYNKFDYIIWNSDLTMPVFWVFGLQLVLQNLACASDQPVVQRVYATPLKDMRKLAGMFAFCAIAISVLACFSGLAIFAYFHTHPQLLDAGMSNDQIVPLYVVQRLPTGLAGLIIAALFAASMSTLSSSMNSVATVTCEDFYRKFFKGADDKSRLRFMKISSLVVGALGTGAAAYMASMNLSSMFETWNVLIGLVGGGFIGIYILGMFTKRTNAIGAVSGALVSIVVTLLVKMFSPLHYMFYMPVAVISCMSVGYLVSVVTGGHRKALAGLTVFDMRKGLEE
;
A
#
# COMPACT_ATOMS: atom_id res chain seq x y z
N MET A 1 7.61 -29.19 -33.44
CA MET A 1 6.56 -30.19 -33.74
C MET A 1 6.53 -31.20 -32.58
N SER A 2 5.65 -31.00 -31.59
CA SER A 2 5.09 -32.05 -30.72
C SER A 2 3.86 -31.46 -30.02
N LYS A 3 2.71 -32.04 -30.31
CA LYS A 3 1.37 -31.62 -29.91
C LYS A 3 1.19 -31.69 -28.38
N ARG A 4 0.95 -30.54 -27.73
CA ARG A 4 0.25 -30.40 -26.42
C ARG A 4 0.07 -28.91 -26.05
N PHE A 5 -0.53 -28.14 -26.96
CA PHE A 5 -0.79 -26.72 -26.75
C PHE A 5 -2.04 -26.28 -27.53
N LEU A 6 -3.20 -26.83 -27.19
CA LEU A 6 -4.54 -26.29 -27.49
C LEU A 6 -5.58 -27.26 -26.93
N ASN A 7 -6.26 -26.84 -25.87
CA ASN A 7 -7.63 -27.20 -25.48
C ASN A 7 -7.76 -26.91 -23.98
N TYR A 8 -8.35 -25.76 -23.63
CA TYR A 8 -9.32 -25.62 -22.53
C TYR A 8 -9.82 -24.16 -22.53
N VAL A 9 -10.76 -23.89 -23.43
CA VAL A 9 -11.66 -22.72 -23.39
C VAL A 9 -13.07 -23.23 -23.72
N CYS A 10 -14.01 -22.91 -22.82
CA CYS A 10 -15.48 -22.95 -22.93
C CYS A 10 -16.24 -24.29 -22.84
N ALA A 11 -16.94 -24.50 -21.71
CA ALA A 11 -18.38 -24.79 -21.57
C ALA A 11 -18.64 -25.36 -20.14
N LEU A 12 -19.16 -24.57 -19.19
CA LEU A 12 -20.57 -24.33 -18.86
C LEU A 12 -21.16 -25.31 -17.83
N GLY A 13 -21.71 -24.74 -16.74
CA GLY A 13 -22.89 -25.28 -16.08
C GLY A 13 -22.70 -25.97 -14.74
N VAL A 14 -22.31 -25.23 -13.69
CA VAL A 14 -22.68 -25.61 -12.31
C VAL A 14 -23.35 -24.41 -11.65
N LEU A 15 -24.68 -24.50 -11.53
CA LEU A 15 -25.47 -23.75 -10.55
C LEU A 15 -25.06 -24.25 -9.17
N ALA A 16 -24.10 -23.58 -8.54
CA ALA A 16 -23.82 -23.78 -7.12
C ALA A 16 -24.79 -22.92 -6.31
N LEU A 17 -25.74 -23.58 -5.65
CA LEU A 17 -26.45 -22.98 -4.52
C LEU A 17 -25.38 -22.64 -3.47
N ALA A 18 -25.18 -21.34 -3.25
CA ALA A 18 -24.18 -20.80 -2.34
C ALA A 18 -24.56 -21.14 -0.89
N GLY A 19 -23.82 -22.07 -0.28
CA GLY A 19 -23.69 -22.16 1.18
C GLY A 19 -22.77 -21.05 1.71
N PRO A 20 -22.74 -20.80 3.02
CA PRO A 20 -21.86 -19.80 3.62
C PRO A 20 -20.40 -20.11 3.30
N VAL A 21 -19.70 -19.08 2.80
CA VAL A 21 -18.30 -19.12 2.37
C VAL A 21 -17.41 -18.71 3.54
N SER A 22 -16.62 -19.64 4.06
CA SER A 22 -15.53 -19.40 5.02
C SER A 22 -14.19 -19.76 4.39
N ALA A 23 -13.09 -19.16 4.88
CA ALA A 23 -11.80 -19.83 4.79
C ALA A 23 -11.91 -21.21 5.46
N GLU A 24 -11.15 -22.19 4.99
CA GLU A 24 -11.11 -23.52 5.59
C GLU A 24 -9.65 -23.93 5.67
N ILE A 25 -9.12 -24.15 6.87
CA ILE A 25 -7.79 -24.73 7.00
C ILE A 25 -7.88 -26.22 6.65
N LYS A 26 -7.26 -26.60 5.53
CA LYS A 26 -7.11 -28.01 5.15
C LYS A 26 -5.79 -28.51 5.70
N VAL A 27 -5.88 -29.50 6.57
CA VAL A 27 -4.70 -30.16 7.11
C VAL A 27 -4.37 -31.36 6.23
N LYS A 28 -3.13 -31.42 5.74
CA LYS A 28 -2.61 -32.62 5.10
C LYS A 28 -1.63 -33.28 6.05
N MET A 29 -1.97 -34.48 6.50
CA MET A 29 -1.00 -35.34 7.17
C MET A 29 0.09 -35.69 6.16
N LEU A 30 1.34 -35.34 6.47
CA LEU A 30 2.47 -35.90 5.75
C LEU A 30 2.62 -37.36 6.20
N ASP A 31 2.96 -38.27 5.27
CA ASP A 31 3.38 -39.63 5.63
C ASP A 31 4.46 -39.52 6.70
N ALA A 32 4.41 -40.40 7.72
CA ALA A 32 5.31 -40.39 8.88
C ALA A 32 6.69 -39.93 8.45
N VAL A 33 7.02 -38.68 8.80
CA VAL A 33 8.36 -38.17 8.57
C VAL A 33 9.25 -39.17 9.32
N PRO A 34 10.15 -39.90 8.65
CA PRO A 34 10.95 -40.93 9.30
C PRO A 34 11.52 -40.34 10.59
N GLU A 35 11.49 -41.09 11.70
CA GLU A 35 12.12 -40.64 12.96
C GLU A 35 13.47 -39.99 12.64
N GLY A 36 13.57 -38.68 12.88
CA GLY A 36 14.77 -37.90 12.57
C GLY A 36 14.72 -37.00 11.33
N ALA A 37 13.84 -37.17 10.34
CA ALA A 37 13.90 -36.38 9.10
C ALA A 37 13.30 -34.95 9.18
N ALA A 38 12.43 -34.67 10.17
CA ALA A 38 11.98 -33.31 10.49
C ALA A 38 13.01 -32.57 11.37
N VAL A 39 13.72 -33.32 12.21
CA VAL A 39 14.75 -32.83 13.14
C VAL A 39 16.09 -32.63 12.41
N GLU A 40 16.42 -33.46 11.42
CA GLU A 40 17.61 -33.32 10.55
C GLU A 40 17.51 -32.18 9.53
N ARG A 41 16.29 -31.79 9.10
CA ARG A 41 16.12 -30.60 8.24
C ARG A 41 16.34 -29.29 8.99
N ALA A 42 16.32 -29.31 10.33
CA ALA A 42 16.54 -28.15 11.17
C ALA A 42 17.85 -28.21 11.97
N GLY A 43 18.53 -29.36 12.08
CA GLY A 43 19.81 -29.49 12.78
C GLY A 43 19.79 -29.18 14.29
N ILE A 44 18.61 -28.95 14.89
CA ILE A 44 18.46 -28.43 16.25
C ILE A 44 17.95 -29.53 17.18
N VAL A 45 18.84 -30.07 18.01
CA VAL A 45 18.46 -30.78 19.23
C VAL A 45 18.28 -29.72 20.32
N LEU A 46 17.04 -29.51 20.78
CA LEU A 46 16.79 -28.66 21.95
C LEU A 46 17.36 -29.38 23.18
N GLU A 47 18.56 -29.01 23.63
CA GLU A 47 19.14 -29.52 24.88
C GLU A 47 18.24 -29.23 26.10
N ASN A 48 17.28 -28.30 25.96
CA ASN A 48 16.39 -27.86 27.01
C ASN A 48 14.96 -27.57 26.50
N PRO A 49 14.00 -28.51 26.63
CA PRO A 49 12.67 -28.39 26.02
C PRO A 49 11.79 -27.32 26.66
N THR A 50 12.16 -26.79 27.82
CA THR A 50 11.40 -25.74 28.53
C THR A 50 12.00 -24.34 28.32
N ALA A 51 13.05 -24.21 27.50
CA ALA A 51 13.62 -22.92 27.12
C ALA A 51 12.67 -22.15 26.19
N ALA A 52 12.69 -20.83 26.28
CA ALA A 52 11.98 -19.99 25.33
C ALA A 52 12.68 -20.05 23.98
N ALA A 53 11.96 -20.42 22.92
CA ALA A 53 12.52 -20.62 21.59
C ALA A 53 11.91 -19.66 20.57
N VAL A 54 12.75 -19.09 19.70
CA VAL A 54 12.34 -18.21 18.60
C VAL A 54 13.07 -18.58 17.32
N LEU A 55 12.31 -18.79 16.24
CA LEU A 55 12.88 -18.97 14.91
C LEU A 55 13.43 -17.64 14.38
N MET A 56 14.70 -17.67 13.97
CA MET A 56 15.44 -16.57 13.38
C MET A 56 15.70 -16.85 11.89
N PRO A 57 15.99 -15.83 11.06
CA PRO A 57 16.31 -16.05 9.65
C PRO A 57 17.50 -17.00 9.40
N ASP A 58 18.40 -17.08 10.38
CA ASP A 58 19.70 -17.75 10.33
C ASP A 58 19.89 -18.79 11.45
N GLY A 59 18.82 -19.20 12.14
CA GLY A 59 18.90 -20.18 13.23
C GLY A 59 17.69 -20.17 14.18
N VAL A 60 17.89 -20.66 15.40
CA VAL A 60 16.92 -20.60 16.51
C VAL A 60 17.58 -20.01 17.74
N ALA A 61 16.97 -18.96 18.29
CA ALA A 61 17.39 -18.39 19.57
C ALA A 61 16.70 -19.13 20.72
N LEU A 62 17.48 -19.56 21.71
CA LEU A 62 17.03 -20.24 22.93
C LEU A 62 17.41 -19.40 24.14
N VAL A 63 16.48 -19.23 25.08
CA VAL A 63 16.70 -18.49 26.33
C VAL A 63 16.18 -19.29 27.52
N GLY A 64 17.07 -19.57 28.46
CA GLY A 64 16.78 -20.23 29.72
C GLY A 64 16.51 -21.74 29.58
N GLY A 65 15.51 -22.21 30.32
CA GLY A 65 15.09 -23.59 30.47
C GLY A 65 15.53 -24.23 31.81
N ILE A 66 15.28 -25.53 31.96
CA ILE A 66 15.65 -26.32 33.15
C ILE A 66 16.75 -27.31 32.78
N ASP A 67 17.88 -27.24 33.47
CA ASP A 67 18.92 -28.27 33.40
C ASP A 67 19.23 -28.80 34.80
N ASN A 68 19.26 -30.12 34.94
CA ASN A 68 19.46 -30.84 36.21
C ASN A 68 18.59 -30.31 37.37
N GLY A 69 17.33 -29.94 37.08
CA GLY A 69 16.38 -29.42 38.06
C GLY A 69 16.65 -27.96 38.49
N ARG A 70 17.50 -27.23 37.77
CA ARG A 70 17.79 -25.81 38.02
C ARG A 70 17.44 -24.95 36.82
N LEU A 71 16.84 -23.80 37.09
CA LEU A 71 16.58 -22.78 36.08
C LEU A 71 17.91 -22.23 35.55
N GLN A 72 18.00 -22.11 34.23
CA GLN A 72 19.17 -21.60 33.52
C GLN A 72 18.93 -20.16 33.08
N ASP A 73 19.98 -19.35 33.08
CA ASP A 73 20.02 -17.99 32.54
C ASP A 73 20.72 -17.93 31.17
N ARG A 74 21.20 -19.07 30.66
CA ARG A 74 21.92 -19.18 29.39
C ARG A 74 21.03 -18.78 28.21
N ALA A 75 21.58 -18.00 27.29
CA ALA A 75 20.93 -17.62 26.04
C ALA A 75 21.87 -17.93 24.87
N VAL A 76 21.38 -18.61 23.84
CA VAL A 76 22.17 -19.04 22.68
C VAL A 76 21.41 -18.87 21.37
N LEU A 77 22.15 -18.67 20.28
CA LEU A 77 21.66 -18.74 18.91
C LEU A 77 22.24 -20.00 18.26
N VAL A 78 21.39 -20.98 17.97
CA VAL A 78 21.76 -22.23 17.32
C VAL A 78 21.60 -22.07 15.81
N GLN A 79 22.68 -22.28 15.07
CA GLN A 79 22.79 -22.10 13.61
C GLN A 79 23.37 -23.37 12.98
N ASP A 80 23.26 -23.50 11.65
CA ASP A 80 23.76 -24.69 10.92
C ASP A 80 25.27 -24.91 11.08
N ASP A 81 26.04 -23.85 11.31
CA ASP A 81 27.50 -23.87 11.46
C ASP A 81 27.99 -23.90 12.93
N GLY A 82 27.06 -23.89 13.89
CA GLY A 82 27.39 -23.99 15.32
C GLY A 82 26.42 -23.24 16.23
N THR A 83 26.81 -23.08 17.50
CA THR A 83 26.02 -22.34 18.50
C THR A 83 26.79 -21.11 18.95
N THR A 84 26.16 -19.94 18.82
CA THR A 84 26.70 -18.65 19.26
C THR A 84 26.11 -18.29 20.62
N GLU A 85 26.96 -18.00 21.60
CA GLU A 85 26.52 -17.52 22.92
C GLU A 85 26.00 -16.08 22.82
N LEU A 86 24.81 -15.84 23.38
CA LEU A 86 24.23 -14.52 23.56
C LEU A 86 24.51 -14.05 25.01
N PRO A 87 24.36 -12.75 25.32
CA PRO A 87 24.41 -12.28 26.71
C PRO A 87 23.44 -13.08 27.59
N ALA A 88 23.93 -13.55 28.73
CA ALA A 88 23.12 -14.28 29.70
C ALA A 88 21.89 -13.45 30.11
N PHE A 89 20.75 -14.13 30.24
CA PHE A 89 19.52 -13.54 30.74
C PHE A 89 19.72 -13.05 32.18
N PRO A 90 19.00 -12.01 32.65
CA PRO A 90 19.26 -11.44 33.98
C PRO A 90 19.10 -12.39 35.17
N HIS A 91 18.40 -13.52 35.00
CA HIS A 91 18.17 -14.54 36.02
C HIS A 91 17.80 -15.89 35.36
N GLY A 92 17.74 -16.96 36.14
CA GLY A 92 17.29 -18.26 35.63
C GLY A 92 15.79 -18.25 35.30
N ILE A 93 15.41 -18.68 34.10
CA ILE A 93 14.01 -18.64 33.64
C ILE A 93 13.65 -19.87 32.83
N SER A 94 12.39 -20.30 32.86
CA SER A 94 11.88 -21.41 32.05
C SER A 94 10.42 -21.15 31.65
N GLU A 95 9.93 -21.80 30.61
CA GLU A 95 8.54 -21.68 30.16
C GLU A 95 8.14 -20.21 29.87
N ALA A 96 9.09 -19.39 29.44
CA ALA A 96 8.82 -18.04 28.99
C ALA A 96 8.39 -18.04 27.52
N GLY A 97 7.58 -17.07 27.14
CA GLY A 97 7.28 -16.84 25.73
C GLY A 97 8.37 -15.98 25.11
N ALA A 98 8.65 -16.17 23.82
CA ALA A 98 9.61 -15.34 23.11
C ALA A 98 9.19 -15.06 21.66
N ALA A 99 9.62 -13.91 21.12
CA ALA A 99 9.42 -13.56 19.71
C ALA A 99 10.44 -12.54 19.22
N LEU A 100 10.70 -12.54 17.92
CA LEU A 100 11.48 -11.50 17.24
C LEU A 100 10.56 -10.32 16.89
N PHE A 101 10.89 -9.12 17.37
CA PHE A 101 10.14 -7.91 17.09
C PHE A 101 11.06 -6.71 16.86
N ASP A 102 10.94 -6.05 15.70
CA ASP A 102 11.71 -4.86 15.32
C ASP A 102 13.24 -5.04 15.47
N GLY A 103 13.75 -6.23 15.11
CA GLY A 103 15.17 -6.59 15.20
C GLY A 103 15.67 -6.94 16.61
N ARG A 104 14.75 -7.09 17.58
CA ARG A 104 15.06 -7.46 18.97
C ARG A 104 14.40 -8.77 19.36
N LEU A 105 15.12 -9.59 20.13
CA LEU A 105 14.58 -10.79 20.75
C LEU A 105 13.85 -10.40 22.04
N PHE A 106 12.54 -10.64 22.09
CA PHE A 106 11.72 -10.40 23.29
C PHE A 106 11.50 -11.70 24.06
N VAL A 107 11.53 -11.61 25.39
CA VAL A 107 11.16 -12.69 26.33
C VAL A 107 10.14 -12.12 27.31
N VAL A 108 9.01 -12.82 27.51
CA VAL A 108 7.89 -12.38 28.35
C VAL A 108 7.38 -13.52 29.22
N GLY A 109 7.19 -13.23 30.51
CA GLY A 109 6.67 -14.20 31.48
C GLY A 109 7.67 -15.32 31.76
N GLY A 110 7.19 -16.46 32.26
CA GLY A 110 7.99 -17.63 32.63
C GLY A 110 8.04 -17.90 34.13
N VAL A 111 8.63 -19.02 34.50
CA VAL A 111 8.85 -19.45 35.89
C VAL A 111 10.24 -19.00 36.34
N GLU A 112 10.29 -18.25 37.44
CA GLU A 112 11.52 -17.73 38.04
C GLU A 112 11.97 -18.54 39.28
N ASN A 113 11.07 -19.36 39.84
CA ASN A 113 11.38 -20.25 40.96
C ASN A 113 10.53 -21.52 40.90
N LEU A 114 11.19 -22.69 40.86
CA LEU A 114 10.52 -23.99 40.77
C LEU A 114 9.88 -24.45 42.08
N GLU A 115 10.39 -24.01 43.24
CA GLU A 115 9.87 -24.43 44.56
C GLU A 115 8.62 -23.65 44.95
N SER A 116 8.63 -22.33 44.76
CA SER A 116 7.48 -21.47 45.05
C SER A 116 6.51 -21.35 43.87
N MET A 117 6.86 -21.89 42.70
CA MET A 117 6.18 -21.66 41.43
C MET A 117 5.97 -20.16 41.16
N ALA A 118 6.98 -19.34 41.48
CA ALA A 118 6.92 -17.90 41.20
C ALA A 118 6.92 -17.66 39.69
N VAL A 119 5.90 -16.96 39.20
CA VAL A 119 5.69 -16.68 37.78
C VAL A 119 5.93 -15.20 37.52
N SER A 120 6.63 -14.91 36.42
CA SER A 120 7.00 -13.54 36.04
C SER A 120 5.90 -12.83 35.25
N LYS A 121 5.90 -11.50 35.39
CA LYS A 121 5.25 -10.55 34.46
C LYS A 121 6.27 -9.79 33.63
N ALA A 122 7.56 -9.98 33.91
CA ALA A 122 8.60 -9.16 33.33
C ALA A 122 8.71 -9.40 31.82
N MET A 123 9.14 -8.35 31.13
CA MET A 123 9.46 -8.39 29.71
C MET A 123 10.86 -7.82 29.51
N TYR A 124 11.69 -8.54 28.78
CA TYR A 124 13.04 -8.11 28.41
C TYR A 124 13.22 -8.18 26.91
N SER A 125 14.08 -7.32 26.36
CA SER A 125 14.52 -7.41 24.98
C SER A 125 16.03 -7.38 24.84
N LEU A 126 16.55 -8.11 23.85
CA LEU A 126 17.95 -8.08 23.44
C LEU A 126 18.06 -7.57 22.01
N ASN A 127 18.90 -6.56 21.80
CA ASN A 127 19.20 -6.03 20.47
C ASN A 127 20.23 -6.90 19.76
N LEU A 128 19.80 -7.67 18.76
CA LEU A 128 20.68 -8.63 18.09
C LEU A 128 21.72 -7.97 17.18
N SER A 129 21.48 -6.73 16.73
CA SER A 129 22.47 -5.95 15.98
C SER A 129 23.57 -5.35 16.87
N ASN A 130 23.31 -5.25 18.18
CA ASN A 130 24.29 -4.79 19.16
C ASN A 130 24.13 -5.55 20.50
N PRO A 131 24.48 -6.85 20.56
CA PRO A 131 24.25 -7.66 21.77
C PRO A 131 25.00 -7.14 23.01
N SER A 132 26.04 -6.33 22.82
CA SER A 132 26.80 -5.72 23.93
C SER A 132 25.98 -4.78 24.81
N GLU A 133 24.82 -4.29 24.34
CA GLU A 133 23.87 -3.51 25.15
C GLU A 133 23.20 -4.35 26.27
N GLY A 134 23.30 -5.68 26.19
CA GLY A 134 22.66 -6.60 27.13
C GLY A 134 21.14 -6.56 27.07
N TRP A 135 20.51 -7.27 28.01
CA TRP A 135 19.05 -7.34 28.13
C TRP A 135 18.48 -6.05 28.70
N GLN A 136 17.49 -5.49 28.01
CA GLN A 136 16.82 -4.24 28.38
C GLN A 136 15.44 -4.55 28.96
N PRO A 137 15.12 -4.12 30.19
CA PRO A 137 13.80 -4.32 30.79
C PRO A 137 12.75 -3.41 30.14
N HIS A 138 11.51 -3.90 30.07
CA HIS A 138 10.34 -3.18 29.61
C HIS A 138 9.23 -3.20 30.68
N PRO A 139 8.18 -2.36 30.56
CA PRO A 139 7.05 -2.41 31.48
C PRO A 139 6.44 -3.81 31.54
N ASP A 140 6.17 -4.27 32.76
CA ASP A 140 5.58 -5.58 33.03
C ASP A 140 4.26 -5.79 32.27
N LEU A 141 4.03 -7.06 31.92
CA LEU A 141 2.78 -7.52 31.34
C LEU A 141 1.60 -7.19 32.29
N PRO A 142 0.56 -6.50 31.83
CA PRO A 142 -0.62 -6.26 32.64
C PRO A 142 -1.40 -7.56 32.89
N GLY A 143 -2.18 -7.58 33.97
CA GLY A 143 -2.97 -8.76 34.33
C GLY A 143 -2.15 -9.78 35.12
N ALA A 144 -2.41 -11.06 34.90
CA ALA A 144 -1.80 -12.16 35.65
C ALA A 144 -0.44 -12.57 35.07
N ALA A 145 0.46 -13.06 35.93
CA ALA A 145 1.74 -13.63 35.52
C ALA A 145 1.53 -14.90 34.69
N ARG A 146 2.39 -15.14 33.69
CA ARG A 146 2.16 -16.18 32.66
C ARG A 146 3.26 -17.21 32.57
N ILE A 147 2.88 -18.48 32.53
CA ILE A 147 3.71 -19.63 32.17
C ILE A 147 3.33 -20.03 30.73
N SER A 148 4.33 -20.23 29.88
CA SER A 148 4.26 -20.59 28.46
C SER A 148 3.24 -19.76 27.64
N PRO A 149 3.27 -18.40 27.73
CA PRO A 149 2.45 -17.58 26.85
C PRO A 149 2.92 -17.73 25.40
N THR A 150 1.98 -17.62 24.46
CA THR A 150 2.26 -17.65 23.03
C THR A 150 2.57 -16.24 22.52
N LEU A 151 3.73 -16.05 21.88
CA LEU A 151 4.19 -14.74 21.42
C LEU A 151 4.38 -14.70 19.90
N ILE A 152 3.99 -13.58 19.29
CA ILE A 152 4.31 -13.29 17.89
C ILE A 152 4.31 -11.79 17.63
N ALA A 153 5.22 -11.33 16.77
CA ALA A 153 5.19 -9.97 16.25
C ALA A 153 4.37 -9.91 14.96
N SER A 154 3.37 -9.05 14.93
CA SER A 154 2.58 -8.80 13.71
C SER A 154 1.96 -7.40 13.75
N ASP A 155 1.83 -6.76 12.59
CA ASP A 155 1.22 -5.43 12.46
C ASP A 155 1.84 -4.36 13.38
N GLY A 156 3.18 -4.36 13.49
CA GLY A 156 3.92 -3.39 14.30
C GLY A 156 3.67 -3.52 15.82
N ARG A 157 3.24 -4.68 16.29
CA ARG A 157 2.91 -4.97 17.69
C ARG A 157 3.43 -6.37 18.06
N LEU A 158 3.92 -6.51 19.30
CA LEU A 158 4.16 -7.81 19.93
C LEU A 158 2.86 -8.28 20.58
N HIS A 159 2.34 -9.43 20.17
CA HIS A 159 1.13 -10.03 20.72
C HIS A 159 1.50 -11.11 21.72
N VAL A 160 0.79 -11.15 22.84
CA VAL A 160 0.92 -12.13 23.92
C VAL A 160 -0.45 -12.78 24.11
N PHE A 161 -0.55 -14.06 23.80
CA PHE A 161 -1.78 -14.85 23.85
C PHE A 161 -1.71 -15.91 24.94
N GLY A 162 -2.79 -16.03 25.71
CA GLY A 162 -3.01 -17.15 26.63
C GLY A 162 -1.85 -17.49 27.57
N GLY A 163 -1.66 -18.77 27.87
CA GLY A 163 -0.70 -19.25 28.87
C GLY A 163 -1.36 -19.64 30.19
N TRP A 164 -0.63 -20.33 31.05
CA TRP A 164 -1.10 -20.63 32.40
C TRP A 164 -0.78 -19.51 33.36
N THR A 165 -1.52 -19.42 34.46
CA THR A 165 -1.13 -18.60 35.61
C THR A 165 -1.22 -19.40 36.90
N ALA A 166 -0.28 -19.13 37.79
CA ALA A 166 -0.28 -19.57 39.17
C ALA A 166 -0.72 -18.45 40.15
N ASP A 167 -1.15 -17.29 39.62
CA ASP A 167 -1.72 -16.21 40.42
C ASP A 167 -3.13 -16.62 40.91
N GLY A 168 -3.22 -17.10 42.16
CA GLY A 168 -4.46 -17.49 42.83
C GLY A 168 -4.54 -18.98 43.19
N PRO A 169 -5.69 -19.48 43.71
CA PRO A 169 -5.84 -20.88 44.06
C PRO A 169 -5.96 -21.77 42.80
N GLY A 170 -4.88 -22.48 42.48
CA GLY A 170 -4.79 -23.47 41.40
C GLY A 170 -4.29 -22.88 40.07
N GLN A 171 -3.60 -23.72 39.28
CA GLN A 171 -3.15 -23.37 37.94
C GLN A 171 -4.37 -23.25 37.01
N ARG A 172 -4.51 -22.09 36.35
CA ARG A 172 -5.60 -21.84 35.38
C ARG A 172 -5.03 -21.41 34.05
N VAL A 173 -5.70 -21.82 32.97
CA VAL A 173 -5.37 -21.34 31.61
C VAL A 173 -6.05 -20.00 31.38
N LEU A 174 -5.32 -19.05 30.80
CA LEU A 174 -5.78 -17.70 30.49
C LEU A 174 -6.33 -17.62 29.07
N ASN A 175 -7.28 -16.72 28.86
CA ASN A 175 -7.78 -16.35 27.55
C ASN A 175 -7.65 -14.84 27.26
N ASP A 176 -7.15 -14.04 28.20
CA ASP A 176 -6.89 -12.62 27.95
C ASP A 176 -5.63 -12.45 27.11
N ASN A 177 -5.65 -11.44 26.25
CA ASN A 177 -4.60 -11.19 25.26
C ASN A 177 -4.12 -9.75 25.36
N TRP A 178 -2.83 -9.55 25.13
CA TRP A 178 -2.19 -8.25 25.27
C TRP A 178 -1.30 -7.94 24.07
N GLY A 179 -1.32 -6.67 23.67
CA GLY A 179 -0.49 -6.13 22.62
C GLY A 179 0.48 -5.10 23.14
N TYR A 180 1.77 -5.23 22.85
CA TYR A 180 2.79 -4.23 23.19
C TYR A 180 3.32 -3.51 21.95
N ARG A 181 3.38 -2.18 22.01
CA ARG A 181 3.98 -1.33 20.96
C ARG A 181 5.19 -0.57 21.48
N LEU A 182 6.34 -0.78 20.82
CA LEU A 182 7.57 -0.04 21.06
C LEU A 182 7.51 1.39 20.52
N LYS A 183 6.94 1.52 19.32
CA LYS A 183 6.86 2.78 18.59
C LYS A 183 5.43 3.01 18.10
N PRO A 184 5.05 4.28 17.88
CA PRO A 184 3.81 4.60 17.20
C PRO A 184 3.78 3.99 15.80
N VAL A 185 2.58 3.77 15.27
CA VAL A 185 2.36 3.32 13.90
C VAL A 185 1.26 4.17 13.26
N ASP A 186 1.04 4.04 11.96
CA ASP A 186 0.05 4.83 11.24
C ASP A 186 -1.32 4.78 11.93
N GLY A 187 -1.84 5.97 12.26
CA GLY A 187 -3.13 6.17 12.93
C GLY A 187 -3.10 6.04 14.46
N THR A 188 -1.99 5.79 15.12
CA THR A 188 -1.99 5.71 16.59
C THR A 188 -0.66 6.11 17.21
N THR A 189 -0.75 7.02 18.18
CA THR A 189 0.39 7.47 18.98
C THR A 189 0.64 6.58 20.20
N HIS A 190 -0.19 5.55 20.41
CA HIS A 190 -0.14 4.68 21.58
C HIS A 190 1.17 3.90 21.63
N ARG A 191 1.84 3.95 22.79
CA ARG A 191 3.01 3.13 23.13
C ARG A 191 2.70 2.33 24.39
N GLY A 192 3.28 1.14 24.51
CA GLY A 192 3.05 0.26 25.65
C GLY A 192 1.94 -0.76 25.42
N TRP A 193 1.40 -1.27 26.52
CA TRP A 193 0.44 -2.36 26.55
C TRP A 193 -0.99 -1.91 26.25
N GLN A 194 -1.70 -2.72 25.47
CA GLN A 194 -3.11 -2.56 25.15
C GLN A 194 -3.80 -3.92 25.30
N ALA A 195 -4.95 -3.95 25.97
CA ALA A 195 -5.79 -5.13 26.02
C ALA A 195 -6.37 -5.41 24.63
N LEU A 196 -6.39 -6.69 24.24
CA LEU A 196 -6.94 -7.18 22.98
C LEU A 196 -8.16 -8.05 23.27
N ALA A 197 -8.96 -8.34 22.24
CA ALA A 197 -10.11 -9.22 22.37
C ALA A 197 -9.69 -10.57 22.97
N PRO A 198 -10.40 -11.05 24.01
CA PRO A 198 -10.07 -12.31 24.65
C PRO A 198 -10.28 -13.47 23.68
N MET A 199 -9.43 -14.47 23.80
CA MET A 199 -9.49 -15.70 23.03
C MET A 199 -10.79 -16.45 23.39
N PRO A 200 -11.51 -17.00 22.39
CA PRO A 200 -12.74 -17.77 22.65
C PRO A 200 -12.50 -18.95 23.59
N ASP A 201 -11.36 -19.61 23.43
CA ASP A 201 -10.91 -20.71 24.28
C ASP A 201 -9.65 -20.32 25.03
N ALA A 202 -9.56 -20.67 26.30
CA ALA A 202 -8.32 -20.51 27.06
C ALA A 202 -7.31 -21.56 26.61
N LEU A 203 -6.19 -21.10 26.04
CA LEU A 203 -5.11 -21.97 25.56
C LEU A 203 -3.76 -21.52 26.09
N ALA A 204 -2.87 -22.48 26.33
CA ALA A 204 -1.47 -22.25 26.64
C ALA A 204 -0.58 -23.04 25.68
N GLN A 205 0.63 -22.54 25.43
CA GLN A 205 1.62 -23.21 24.57
C GLN A 205 1.07 -23.60 23.17
N SER A 206 0.20 -22.76 22.61
CA SER A 206 -0.29 -22.93 21.25
C SER A 206 0.82 -22.63 20.25
N ALA A 207 0.87 -23.41 19.18
CA ALA A 207 1.78 -23.12 18.09
C ALA A 207 1.24 -21.93 17.29
N VAL A 208 2.08 -20.95 16.96
CA VAL A 208 1.63 -19.69 16.35
C VAL A 208 2.37 -19.38 15.06
N PHE A 209 1.64 -18.86 14.07
CA PHE A 209 2.22 -18.38 12.83
C PHE A 209 1.44 -17.19 12.26
N GLN A 210 2.12 -16.38 11.44
CA GLN A 210 1.48 -15.29 10.72
C GLN A 210 0.79 -15.82 9.47
N SER A 211 -0.48 -15.48 9.29
CA SER A 211 -1.26 -15.78 8.09
C SER A 211 -1.59 -14.49 7.36
N GLY A 212 -1.06 -14.32 6.15
CA GLY A 212 -1.22 -13.08 5.39
C GLY A 212 -0.65 -11.85 6.11
N GLN A 213 -1.20 -10.66 5.85
CA GLN A 213 -0.70 -9.42 6.46
C GLN A 213 -1.43 -9.00 7.74
N ILE A 214 -2.61 -9.55 8.01
CA ILE A 214 -3.52 -9.07 9.07
C ILE A 214 -4.09 -10.17 9.96
N HIS A 215 -3.66 -11.43 9.80
CA HIS A 215 -4.08 -12.54 10.67
C HIS A 215 -2.91 -13.22 11.35
N VAL A 216 -3.19 -13.72 12.55
CA VAL A 216 -2.35 -14.62 13.32
C VAL A 216 -3.15 -15.89 13.56
N ALA A 217 -2.53 -17.04 13.36
CA ALA A 217 -3.14 -18.34 13.57
C ALA A 217 -2.50 -19.03 14.76
N LEU A 218 -3.33 -19.54 15.67
CA LEU A 218 -2.94 -20.37 16.81
C LEU A 218 -3.48 -21.77 16.57
N ALA A 219 -2.61 -22.78 16.56
CA ALA A 219 -2.96 -24.17 16.35
C ALA A 219 -2.59 -25.01 17.60
N GLY A 220 -3.54 -25.79 18.08
CA GLY A 220 -3.36 -26.66 19.25
C GLY A 220 -3.06 -25.90 20.55
N GLY A 221 -2.21 -26.48 21.38
CA GLY A 221 -1.92 -26.01 22.74
C GLY A 221 -2.69 -26.81 23.80
N PHE A 222 -2.71 -26.30 25.03
CA PHE A 222 -3.34 -26.94 26.17
C PHE A 222 -4.49 -26.10 26.72
N SER A 223 -5.62 -26.75 26.96
CA SER A 223 -6.76 -26.21 27.69
C SER A 223 -6.80 -26.77 29.11
N ALA A 224 -7.52 -26.14 30.04
CA ALA A 224 -7.56 -26.60 31.43
C ALA A 224 -8.30 -27.96 31.59
N PRO A 225 -7.81 -28.92 32.39
CA PRO A 225 -6.54 -28.94 33.12
C PRO A 225 -5.49 -29.80 32.37
N ASP A 226 -4.86 -29.22 31.35
CA ASP A 226 -3.83 -29.80 30.47
C ASP A 226 -4.34 -30.82 29.44
N ILE A 227 -5.50 -30.54 28.86
CA ILE A 227 -6.03 -31.29 27.73
C ILE A 227 -5.51 -30.66 26.43
N ALA A 228 -4.76 -31.44 25.65
CA ALA A 228 -4.30 -31.04 24.32
C ALA A 228 -5.49 -30.62 23.44
N SER A 229 -5.35 -29.49 22.76
CA SER A 229 -6.34 -28.92 21.86
C SER A 229 -6.07 -29.36 20.42
N ASP A 230 -7.13 -29.58 19.68
CA ASP A 230 -7.13 -29.74 18.23
C ASP A 230 -7.58 -28.46 17.52
N ARG A 231 -7.90 -27.38 18.24
CA ARG A 231 -8.49 -26.19 17.61
C ARG A 231 -7.45 -25.37 16.85
N VAL A 232 -7.90 -24.76 15.77
CA VAL A 232 -7.17 -23.68 15.08
C VAL A 232 -7.97 -22.39 15.19
N LEU A 233 -7.39 -21.39 15.86
CA LEU A 233 -7.98 -20.09 16.09
C LEU A 233 -7.27 -19.04 15.23
N LEU A 234 -8.05 -18.26 14.51
CA LEU A 234 -7.57 -17.11 13.76
C LEU A 234 -7.91 -15.82 14.49
N TYR A 235 -6.90 -15.00 14.72
CA TYR A 235 -7.04 -13.65 15.25
C TYR A 235 -6.74 -12.64 14.15
N ASN A 236 -7.66 -11.71 13.91
CA ASN A 236 -7.40 -10.58 13.03
C ASN A 236 -6.81 -9.41 13.83
N THR A 237 -5.60 -8.99 13.48
CA THR A 237 -4.86 -7.97 14.22
C THR A 237 -5.40 -6.55 14.03
N VAL A 238 -6.24 -6.33 13.01
CA VAL A 238 -6.83 -5.04 12.67
C VAL A 238 -8.21 -4.88 13.29
N THR A 239 -9.11 -5.84 13.06
CA THR A 239 -10.49 -5.80 13.56
C THR A 239 -10.61 -6.25 15.00
N ASP A 240 -9.52 -6.77 15.60
CA ASP A 240 -9.48 -7.26 16.99
C ASP A 240 -10.58 -8.30 17.25
N THR A 241 -10.63 -9.31 16.38
CA THR A 241 -11.68 -10.35 16.39
C THR A 241 -11.09 -11.73 16.20
N TRP A 242 -11.79 -12.72 16.75
CA TRP A 242 -11.44 -14.13 16.66
C TRP A 242 -12.42 -14.90 15.77
N VAL A 243 -11.90 -15.88 15.05
CA VAL A 243 -12.65 -16.87 14.29
C VAL A 243 -12.09 -18.25 14.62
N LEU A 244 -12.97 -19.21 14.90
CA LEU A 244 -12.60 -20.62 14.92
C LEU A 244 -12.56 -21.10 13.46
N ASP A 245 -11.39 -21.46 12.96
CA ASP A 245 -11.19 -21.83 11.55
C ASP A 245 -10.46 -23.17 11.41
N GLY A 246 -11.13 -24.23 11.86
CA GLY A 246 -10.70 -25.60 11.64
C GLY A 246 -10.28 -26.37 12.90
N VAL A 247 -10.06 -27.66 12.68
CA VAL A 247 -9.69 -28.64 13.69
C VAL A 247 -8.56 -29.49 13.13
N LEU A 248 -7.48 -29.62 13.89
CA LEU A 248 -6.36 -30.50 13.61
C LEU A 248 -6.86 -31.97 13.61
N PRO A 249 -6.34 -32.83 12.72
CA PRO A 249 -6.69 -34.25 12.73
C PRO A 249 -6.39 -34.97 14.05
N GLN A 250 -5.43 -34.43 14.81
CA GLN A 250 -5.05 -34.90 16.13
C GLN A 250 -4.76 -33.69 17.01
N ALA A 251 -5.15 -33.76 18.28
CA ALA A 251 -4.81 -32.75 19.27
C ALA A 251 -3.30 -32.70 19.50
N VAL A 252 -2.72 -31.50 19.45
CA VAL A 252 -1.29 -31.27 19.65
C VAL A 252 -1.14 -30.32 20.84
N GLY A 253 -0.55 -30.81 21.92
CA GLY A 253 -0.15 -29.98 23.05
C GLY A 253 1.31 -29.57 22.91
N GLY A 254 1.61 -28.27 22.94
CA GLY A 254 2.99 -27.77 22.98
C GLY A 254 3.81 -27.98 21.70
N GLY A 255 3.32 -27.51 20.55
CA GLY A 255 3.99 -27.64 19.25
C GLY A 255 4.74 -26.38 18.79
N LEU A 256 5.70 -26.56 17.89
CA LEU A 256 6.39 -25.48 17.19
C LEU A 256 5.83 -25.32 15.77
N MET A 257 5.63 -24.09 15.31
CA MET A 257 5.36 -23.81 13.90
C MET A 257 6.63 -23.39 13.19
N VAL A 258 6.92 -24.05 12.06
CA VAL A 258 8.04 -23.72 11.18
C VAL A 258 7.51 -23.35 9.80
N GLY A 259 8.00 -22.23 9.26
CA GLY A 259 7.59 -21.70 7.96
C GLY A 259 6.77 -20.42 8.05
N GLN A 260 6.77 -19.64 6.97
CA GLN A 260 5.96 -18.43 6.79
C GLN A 260 4.89 -18.68 5.73
N ASP A 261 3.80 -17.90 5.78
CA ASP A 261 2.70 -17.86 4.80
C ASP A 261 1.71 -19.05 4.85
N THR A 262 1.32 -19.59 3.68
CA THR A 262 0.12 -20.41 3.50
C THR A 262 0.31 -21.90 3.74
N GLN A 263 1.56 -22.35 3.94
CA GLN A 263 1.90 -23.76 4.19
C GLN A 263 2.88 -23.94 5.36
N PRO A 264 2.54 -23.50 6.58
CA PRO A 264 3.39 -23.76 7.73
C PRO A 264 3.35 -25.24 8.15
N LEU A 265 4.46 -25.69 8.74
CA LEU A 265 4.64 -27.02 9.29
C LEU A 265 4.49 -26.96 10.81
N LEU A 266 3.48 -27.64 11.34
CA LEU A 266 3.31 -27.87 12.78
C LEU A 266 4.13 -29.08 13.19
N ILE A 267 5.02 -28.90 14.15
CA ILE A 267 5.83 -29.98 14.73
C ILE A 267 5.36 -30.20 16.17
N GLY A 268 4.82 -31.38 16.44
CA GLY A 268 4.44 -31.81 17.78
C GLY A 268 5.67 -32.22 18.61
N PRO A 269 5.57 -32.19 19.94
CA PRO A 269 6.68 -32.58 20.83
C PRO A 269 7.04 -34.07 20.75
N ASP A 270 6.16 -34.91 20.20
CA ASP A 270 6.41 -36.31 19.87
C ASP A 270 7.17 -36.49 18.55
N GLY A 271 7.57 -35.40 17.88
CA GLY A 271 8.24 -35.41 16.58
C GLY A 271 7.28 -35.58 15.40
N SER A 272 5.96 -35.64 15.62
CA SER A 272 4.97 -35.62 14.55
C SER A 272 5.03 -34.28 13.80
N ALA A 273 4.82 -34.32 12.48
CA ALA A 273 4.83 -33.11 11.65
C ALA A 273 3.59 -33.07 10.76
N MET A 274 2.87 -31.95 10.78
CA MET A 274 1.65 -31.71 10.01
C MET A 274 1.80 -30.48 9.13
N GLU A 275 1.48 -30.60 7.85
CA GLU A 275 1.41 -29.45 6.94
C GLU A 275 0.02 -28.85 7.02
N LEU A 276 -0.08 -27.60 7.50
CA LEU A 276 -1.33 -26.86 7.49
C LEU A 276 -1.41 -26.08 6.18
N THR A 277 -2.46 -26.29 5.39
CA THR A 277 -2.73 -25.48 4.21
C THR A 277 -3.98 -24.65 4.44
N LEU A 278 -3.81 -23.34 4.49
CA LEU A 278 -4.95 -22.41 4.50
C LEU A 278 -5.65 -22.49 3.14
N SER A 279 -6.80 -23.18 3.08
CA SER A 279 -7.58 -23.28 1.85
C SER A 279 -8.56 -22.14 1.72
N ARG A 280 -8.57 -21.59 0.51
CA ARG A 280 -9.32 -20.41 0.18
C ARG A 280 -10.62 -20.79 -0.50
N THR A 281 -11.75 -20.50 0.13
CA THR A 281 -13.05 -20.53 -0.56
C THR A 281 -13.41 -19.09 -0.89
N VAL A 282 -13.21 -18.66 -2.14
CA VAL A 282 -13.68 -17.34 -2.59
C VAL A 282 -14.93 -17.52 -3.42
N LYS A 283 -15.95 -16.71 -3.14
CA LYS A 283 -17.06 -16.52 -4.07
C LYS A 283 -16.51 -15.98 -5.39
N THR A 284 -16.76 -16.68 -6.49
CA THR A 284 -16.34 -16.20 -7.82
C THR A 284 -17.39 -15.27 -8.41
N LEU A 285 -16.95 -14.40 -9.33
CA LEU A 285 -17.86 -13.54 -10.08
C LEU A 285 -18.87 -14.34 -10.90
N GLY A 286 -20.13 -13.91 -10.86
CA GLY A 286 -21.20 -14.52 -11.65
C GLY A 286 -21.25 -13.97 -13.06
N PHE A 287 -22.07 -14.57 -13.92
CA PHE A 287 -22.30 -14.11 -15.29
C PHE A 287 -22.68 -12.62 -15.36
N MET A 288 -23.56 -12.16 -14.46
CA MET A 288 -24.01 -10.76 -14.43
C MET A 288 -22.86 -9.79 -14.11
N ASP A 289 -21.87 -10.20 -13.31
CA ASP A 289 -20.72 -9.36 -13.00
C ASP A 289 -19.83 -9.18 -14.25
N TYR A 290 -19.53 -10.28 -14.94
CA TYR A 290 -18.79 -10.25 -16.20
C TYR A 290 -19.56 -9.49 -17.29
N ALA A 291 -20.88 -9.61 -17.35
CA ALA A 291 -21.70 -8.84 -18.29
C ALA A 291 -21.60 -7.34 -18.03
N THR A 292 -21.70 -6.89 -16.78
CA THR A 292 -21.51 -5.48 -16.41
C THR A 292 -20.13 -4.97 -16.77
N MET A 293 -19.07 -5.75 -16.48
CA MET A 293 -17.71 -5.42 -16.87
C MET A 293 -17.53 -5.35 -18.39
N GLY A 294 -18.12 -6.29 -19.12
CA GLY A 294 -18.12 -6.32 -20.59
C GLY A 294 -18.80 -5.10 -21.20
N ILE A 295 -19.96 -4.69 -20.66
CA ILE A 295 -20.66 -3.46 -21.05
C ILE A 295 -19.77 -2.23 -20.80
N TYR A 296 -19.12 -2.16 -19.64
CA TYR A 296 -18.18 -1.08 -19.34
C TYR A 296 -17.03 -1.02 -20.35
N PHE A 297 -16.36 -2.13 -20.63
CA PHE A 297 -15.23 -2.15 -21.58
C PHE A 297 -15.69 -1.83 -23.01
N ALA A 298 -16.84 -2.34 -23.44
CA ALA A 298 -17.42 -2.01 -24.74
C ALA A 298 -17.77 -0.53 -24.85
N PHE A 299 -18.30 0.06 -23.79
CA PHE A 299 -18.60 1.50 -23.72
C PHE A 299 -17.32 2.35 -23.83
N MET A 300 -16.25 1.99 -23.10
CA MET A 300 -14.96 2.68 -23.21
C MET A 300 -14.34 2.57 -24.61
N ALA A 301 -14.36 1.37 -25.19
CA ALA A 301 -13.90 1.15 -26.57
C ALA A 301 -14.73 1.96 -27.57
N GLY A 302 -16.06 2.05 -27.37
CA GLY A 302 -16.97 2.85 -28.18
C GLY A 302 -16.62 4.34 -28.20
N ILE A 303 -16.31 4.94 -27.04
CA ILE A 303 -15.83 6.32 -26.94
C ILE A 303 -14.53 6.49 -27.74
N GLY A 304 -13.58 5.57 -27.57
CA GLY A 304 -12.32 5.58 -28.32
C GLY A 304 -12.52 5.55 -29.83
N ILE A 305 -13.34 4.63 -30.33
CA ILE A 305 -13.65 4.49 -31.77
C ILE A 305 -14.34 5.75 -32.31
N TYR A 306 -15.27 6.32 -31.54
CA TYR A 306 -15.99 7.52 -31.94
C TYR A 306 -15.04 8.72 -32.13
N PHE A 307 -14.15 8.97 -31.17
CA PHE A 307 -13.20 10.08 -31.25
C PHE A 307 -12.01 9.81 -32.17
N ALA A 308 -11.66 8.54 -32.41
CA ALA A 308 -10.60 8.18 -33.36
C ALA A 308 -10.88 8.69 -34.78
N ARG A 309 -12.16 8.74 -35.17
CA ARG A 309 -12.61 9.26 -36.47
C ARG A 309 -12.51 10.78 -36.59
N LYS A 310 -12.30 11.49 -35.48
CA LYS A 310 -12.23 12.95 -35.43
C LYS A 310 -10.81 13.50 -35.42
N GLN A 311 -9.79 12.65 -35.23
CA GLN A 311 -8.39 13.10 -35.07
C GLN A 311 -7.77 13.50 -36.42
N ASN A 312 -7.75 14.80 -36.73
CA ASN A 312 -7.27 15.33 -38.01
C ASN A 312 -5.87 15.95 -37.93
N ASN A 313 -5.49 16.49 -36.77
CA ASN A 313 -4.24 17.24 -36.61
C ASN A 313 -3.56 16.99 -35.25
N SER A 314 -2.30 17.44 -35.12
CA SER A 314 -1.50 17.17 -33.92
C SER A 314 -1.98 17.90 -32.65
N ASP A 315 -2.50 19.13 -32.75
CA ASP A 315 -3.00 19.90 -31.58
C ASP A 315 -4.32 19.31 -31.06
N GLU A 316 -5.18 18.84 -31.96
CA GLU A 316 -6.39 18.08 -31.62
C GLU A 316 -6.06 16.81 -30.84
N PHE A 317 -5.06 16.05 -31.30
CA PHE A 317 -4.63 14.82 -30.62
C PHE A 317 -4.00 15.08 -29.25
N ALA A 318 -3.25 16.17 -29.09
CA ALA A 318 -2.54 16.50 -27.86
C ALA A 318 -3.38 17.24 -26.82
N LEU A 319 -4.31 18.10 -27.25
CA LEU A 319 -5.01 19.07 -26.38
C LEU A 319 -6.48 19.32 -26.75
N GLY A 320 -7.05 18.60 -27.72
CA GLY A 320 -8.45 18.76 -28.13
C GLY A 320 -8.78 20.17 -28.62
N ASN A 321 -7.89 20.76 -29.44
CA ASN A 321 -8.02 22.12 -29.98
C ASN A 321 -8.18 23.21 -28.90
N ARG A 322 -7.74 22.95 -27.66
CA ARG A 322 -7.71 23.91 -26.55
C ARG A 322 -9.05 24.57 -26.21
N ASN A 323 -10.15 23.87 -26.48
CA ASN A 323 -11.52 24.35 -26.26
C ASN A 323 -12.36 23.38 -25.40
N VAL A 324 -11.70 22.58 -24.57
CA VAL A 324 -12.39 21.64 -23.68
C VAL A 324 -13.17 22.43 -22.62
N LYS A 325 -14.41 21.99 -22.34
CA LYS A 325 -15.25 22.64 -21.32
C LYS A 325 -14.70 22.34 -19.93
N TRP A 326 -14.67 23.37 -19.08
CA TRP A 326 -14.07 23.32 -17.75
C TRP A 326 -14.59 22.21 -16.84
N TRP A 327 -15.87 21.83 -16.97
CA TRP A 327 -16.46 20.76 -16.15
C TRP A 327 -15.91 19.39 -16.57
N ALA A 328 -15.81 19.12 -17.87
CA ALA A 328 -15.27 17.87 -18.40
C ALA A 328 -13.76 17.79 -18.12
N ALA A 329 -13.04 18.88 -18.35
CA ALA A 329 -11.63 18.98 -18.04
C ALA A 329 -11.35 18.84 -16.54
N GLY A 330 -12.18 19.41 -15.66
CA GLY A 330 -12.03 19.30 -14.20
C GLY A 330 -12.26 17.87 -13.68
N VAL A 331 -13.31 17.18 -14.15
CA VAL A 331 -13.53 15.76 -13.80
C VAL A 331 -12.42 14.89 -14.39
N SER A 332 -11.97 15.15 -15.62
CA SER A 332 -10.87 14.39 -16.22
C SER A 332 -9.55 14.60 -15.49
N MET A 333 -9.24 15.83 -15.10
CA MET A 333 -8.07 16.16 -14.29
C MET A 333 -8.13 15.46 -12.93
N PHE A 334 -9.32 15.38 -12.33
CA PHE A 334 -9.57 14.57 -11.14
C PHE A 334 -9.31 13.09 -11.41
N ALA A 335 -9.93 12.48 -12.41
CA ALA A 335 -9.79 11.04 -12.70
C ALA A 335 -8.36 10.66 -13.13
N THR A 336 -7.59 11.60 -13.69
CA THR A 336 -6.16 11.42 -13.94
C THR A 336 -5.36 11.35 -12.64
N GLY A 337 -5.72 12.16 -11.64
CA GLY A 337 -5.06 12.18 -10.32
C GLY A 337 -5.54 11.07 -9.39
N ALA A 338 -6.83 10.76 -9.42
CA ALA A 338 -7.48 9.72 -8.64
C ALA A 338 -7.30 8.37 -9.35
N SER A 339 -6.30 7.61 -8.92
CA SER A 339 -5.98 6.29 -9.47
C SER A 339 -6.54 5.16 -8.60
N SER A 340 -6.23 3.90 -8.95
CA SER A 340 -6.49 2.74 -8.08
C SER A 340 -5.92 2.90 -6.67
N ILE A 341 -4.87 3.72 -6.49
CA ILE A 341 -4.36 4.09 -5.17
C ILE A 341 -5.46 4.75 -4.32
N SER A 342 -6.15 5.74 -4.86
CA SER A 342 -7.19 6.48 -4.12
C SER A 342 -8.41 5.60 -3.82
N PHE A 343 -8.75 4.71 -4.75
CA PHE A 343 -9.97 3.89 -4.66
C PHE A 343 -9.77 2.55 -3.93
N MET A 344 -8.53 2.09 -3.74
CA MET A 344 -8.21 0.83 -3.05
C MET A 344 -7.28 1.01 -1.85
N ALA A 345 -6.11 1.62 -2.08
CA ALA A 345 -5.09 1.70 -1.04
C ALA A 345 -5.50 2.64 0.10
N ILE A 346 -6.12 3.79 -0.19
CA ILE A 346 -6.60 4.70 0.88
C ILE A 346 -7.68 4.02 1.76
N PRO A 347 -8.76 3.41 1.22
CA PRO A 347 -9.70 2.65 2.06
C PRO A 347 -9.02 1.54 2.86
N ALA A 348 -8.04 0.81 2.28
CA ALA A 348 -7.29 -0.24 2.97
C ALA A 348 -6.42 0.31 4.11
N GLN A 349 -5.83 1.49 3.92
CA GLN A 349 -5.08 2.18 4.96
C GLN A 349 -6.02 2.64 6.09
N VAL A 350 -7.19 3.19 5.77
CA VAL A 350 -8.19 3.59 6.78
C VAL A 350 -8.78 2.39 7.52
N PHE A 351 -9.00 1.27 6.82
CA PHE A 351 -9.40 -0.01 7.43
C PHE A 351 -8.40 -0.44 8.50
N ARG A 352 -7.11 -0.44 8.15
CA ARG A 352 -6.01 -0.81 9.05
C ARG A 352 -5.82 0.18 10.20
N SER A 353 -5.83 1.48 9.89
CA SER A 353 -5.60 2.55 10.86
C SER A 353 -6.90 3.28 11.23
N ASN A 354 -7.12 4.49 10.73
CA ASN A 354 -8.25 5.39 11.00
C ASN A 354 -8.29 6.55 9.99
N LEU A 355 -9.08 7.58 10.26
CA LEU A 355 -9.24 8.76 9.42
C LEU A 355 -8.02 9.68 9.35
N VAL A 356 -6.85 9.35 9.89
CA VAL A 356 -5.64 10.18 9.70
C VAL A 356 -5.36 10.44 8.21
N TRP A 357 -5.68 9.46 7.35
CA TRP A 357 -5.59 9.55 5.90
C TRP A 357 -6.59 10.51 5.25
N PHE A 358 -7.56 11.01 6.01
CA PHE A 358 -8.49 12.06 5.61
C PHE A 358 -7.92 13.47 5.88
N THR A 359 -6.88 13.63 6.72
CA THR A 359 -6.19 14.92 6.97
C THR A 359 -5.93 15.74 5.69
N PRO A 360 -5.44 15.15 4.57
CA PRO A 360 -5.16 15.87 3.34
C PRO A 360 -6.32 16.74 2.80
N VAL A 361 -7.57 16.39 3.10
CA VAL A 361 -8.75 17.12 2.63
C VAL A 361 -8.75 18.60 3.04
N ILE A 362 -8.19 18.91 4.22
CA ILE A 362 -8.14 20.26 4.80
C ILE A 362 -7.30 21.19 3.91
N PHE A 363 -6.30 20.63 3.21
CA PHE A 363 -5.39 21.38 2.35
C PHE A 363 -5.90 21.54 0.91
N ILE A 364 -6.91 20.77 0.48
CA ILE A 364 -7.38 20.79 -0.93
C ILE A 364 -7.87 22.18 -1.33
N ILE A 365 -8.74 22.80 -0.53
CA ILE A 365 -9.32 24.11 -0.86
C ILE A 365 -8.25 25.21 -0.95
N PRO A 366 -7.42 25.48 0.09
CA PRO A 366 -6.43 26.55 0.01
C PRO A 366 -5.41 26.34 -1.12
N LEU A 367 -4.98 25.09 -1.36
CA LEU A 367 -4.01 24.78 -2.40
C LEU A 367 -4.61 24.89 -3.81
N THR A 368 -5.88 24.51 -3.99
CA THR A 368 -6.55 24.68 -5.28
C THR A 368 -6.82 26.16 -5.59
N LEU A 369 -7.09 26.99 -4.58
CA LEU A 369 -7.17 28.44 -4.76
C LEU A 369 -5.83 29.01 -5.22
N LEU A 370 -4.72 28.60 -4.61
CA LEU A 370 -3.37 28.98 -5.06
C LEU A 370 -3.17 28.64 -6.54
N GLN A 371 -3.53 27.43 -6.97
CA GLN A 371 -3.42 27.01 -8.36
C GLN A 371 -4.35 27.81 -9.30
N ALA A 372 -5.61 27.99 -8.92
CA ALA A 372 -6.64 28.67 -9.71
C ALA A 372 -6.29 30.14 -10.02
N TYR A 373 -5.63 30.82 -9.08
CA TYR A 373 -5.34 32.24 -9.18
C TYR A 373 -3.91 32.53 -9.66
N ILE A 374 -2.95 31.63 -9.43
CA ILE A 374 -1.54 31.88 -9.72
C ILE A 374 -1.01 30.91 -10.77
N ILE A 375 -1.01 29.60 -10.49
CA ILE A 375 -0.27 28.63 -11.32
C ILE A 375 -0.97 28.38 -12.67
N TYR A 376 -2.27 28.10 -12.68
CA TYR A 376 -2.99 27.78 -13.93
C TYR A 376 -3.04 28.96 -14.91
N PRO A 377 -3.35 30.20 -14.49
CA PRO A 377 -3.30 31.34 -15.40
C PRO A 377 -1.89 31.62 -15.93
N LEU A 378 -0.86 31.48 -15.08
CA LEU A 378 0.55 31.65 -15.45
C LEU A 378 0.96 30.67 -16.56
N LEU A 379 0.56 29.41 -16.44
CA LEU A 379 0.89 28.37 -17.42
C LEU A 379 0.04 28.50 -18.69
N ARG A 380 -1.28 28.70 -18.55
CA ARG A 380 -2.20 28.68 -19.70
C ARG A 380 -1.91 29.79 -20.70
N ARG A 381 -1.49 30.97 -20.23
CA ARG A 381 -1.16 32.12 -21.11
C ARG A 381 0.09 31.90 -21.97
N LEU A 382 1.01 31.03 -21.55
CA LEU A 382 2.22 30.71 -22.31
C LEU A 382 1.91 29.88 -23.57
N ASN A 383 0.68 29.36 -23.68
CA ASN A 383 0.19 28.59 -24.82
C ASN A 383 1.08 27.40 -25.22
N LEU A 384 1.66 26.74 -24.21
CA LEU A 384 2.55 25.60 -24.38
C LEU A 384 1.77 24.33 -24.73
N THR A 385 2.46 23.35 -25.31
CA THR A 385 1.93 21.99 -25.51
C THR A 385 2.61 21.02 -24.56
N SER A 386 3.94 21.10 -24.44
CA SER A 386 4.72 20.45 -23.38
C SER A 386 5.01 21.46 -22.27
N THR A 387 4.75 21.08 -21.01
CA THR A 387 5.12 21.93 -19.88
C THR A 387 6.62 22.16 -19.79
N TYR A 388 7.44 21.26 -20.33
CA TYR A 388 8.90 21.37 -20.28
C TYR A 388 9.44 22.48 -21.21
N GLU A 389 8.63 22.99 -22.14
CA GLU A 389 8.89 24.24 -22.87
C GLU A 389 9.11 25.42 -21.91
N TYR A 390 8.40 25.45 -20.78
CA TYR A 390 8.60 26.45 -19.74
C TYR A 390 10.06 26.49 -19.27
N LEU A 391 10.71 25.33 -19.09
CA LEU A 391 12.10 25.25 -18.63
C LEU A 391 13.09 25.76 -19.68
N GLU A 392 12.80 25.59 -20.96
CA GLU A 392 13.60 26.17 -22.05
C GLU A 392 13.53 27.71 -22.04
N HIS A 393 12.31 28.24 -21.92
CA HIS A 393 12.07 29.69 -21.79
C HIS A 393 12.74 30.25 -20.54
N ARG A 394 12.55 29.59 -19.39
CA ARG A 394 13.02 30.07 -18.09
C ARG A 394 14.52 29.90 -17.87
N PHE A 395 15.11 28.82 -18.39
CA PHE A 395 16.49 28.45 -18.10
C PHE A 395 17.25 28.15 -19.41
N HIS A 396 17.22 26.91 -19.89
CA HIS A 396 18.04 26.45 -20.99
C HIS A 396 17.40 25.24 -21.70
N PRO A 397 17.55 25.06 -23.02
CA PRO A 397 17.00 23.91 -23.74
C PRO A 397 17.39 22.54 -23.16
N SER A 398 18.60 22.40 -22.61
CA SER A 398 19.03 21.14 -21.96
C SER A 398 18.10 20.72 -20.81
N LEU A 399 17.59 21.66 -20.03
CA LEU A 399 16.66 21.37 -18.93
C LEU A 399 15.31 20.86 -19.45
N ARG A 400 14.85 21.34 -20.61
CA ARG A 400 13.68 20.77 -21.28
C ARG A 400 13.92 19.30 -21.60
N TYR A 401 14.98 18.96 -22.33
CA TYR A 401 15.26 17.57 -22.73
C TYR A 401 15.41 16.62 -21.54
N VAL A 402 16.14 17.03 -20.49
CA VAL A 402 16.33 16.20 -19.29
C VAL A 402 15.00 16.02 -18.54
N ALA A 403 14.22 17.08 -18.38
CA ALA A 403 12.90 16.99 -17.73
C ALA A 403 11.92 16.11 -18.50
N SER A 404 11.87 16.27 -19.82
CA SER A 404 11.04 15.46 -20.70
C SER A 404 11.45 13.99 -20.64
N ALA A 405 12.74 13.67 -20.74
CA ALA A 405 13.22 12.29 -20.66
C ALA A 405 12.89 11.65 -19.30
N GLN A 406 13.10 12.39 -18.21
CA GLN A 406 12.78 11.88 -16.89
C GLN A 406 11.27 11.67 -16.72
N MET A 407 10.43 12.60 -17.18
CA MET A 407 8.98 12.43 -17.15
C MET A 407 8.57 11.15 -17.87
N ILE A 408 9.11 10.90 -19.06
CA ILE A 408 8.79 9.71 -19.86
C ILE A 408 9.13 8.44 -19.07
N ILE A 409 10.32 8.37 -18.48
CA ILE A 409 10.77 7.24 -17.65
C ILE A 409 9.87 7.07 -16.43
N PHE A 410 9.56 8.16 -15.73
CA PHE A 410 8.73 8.16 -14.53
C PHE A 410 7.30 7.68 -14.82
N GLN A 411 6.70 8.10 -15.94
CA GLN A 411 5.37 7.62 -16.32
C GLN A 411 5.39 6.14 -16.68
N LEU A 412 6.38 5.68 -17.46
CA LEU A 412 6.46 4.29 -17.93
C LEU A 412 6.76 3.30 -16.80
N ILE A 413 7.87 3.50 -16.10
CA ILE A 413 8.41 2.54 -15.12
C ILE A 413 7.82 2.77 -13.72
N GLY A 414 7.43 4.01 -13.41
CA GLY A 414 6.80 4.36 -12.14
C GLY A 414 5.28 4.26 -12.20
N ARG A 415 4.62 5.32 -12.70
CA ARG A 415 3.16 5.52 -12.55
C ARG A 415 2.33 4.44 -13.22
N MET A 416 2.58 4.17 -14.50
CA MET A 416 1.79 3.19 -15.27
C MET A 416 1.94 1.77 -14.70
N SER A 417 3.14 1.42 -14.24
CA SER A 417 3.41 0.09 -13.66
C SER A 417 2.65 -0.13 -12.35
N VAL A 418 2.78 0.80 -11.39
CA VAL A 418 2.10 0.71 -10.10
C VAL A 418 0.58 0.70 -10.25
N VAL A 419 0.05 1.60 -11.07
CA VAL A 419 -1.41 1.77 -11.22
C VAL A 419 -2.07 0.56 -11.89
N MET A 420 -1.37 -0.15 -12.78
CA MET A 420 -1.90 -1.39 -13.37
C MET A 420 -1.89 -2.58 -12.41
N LEU A 421 -0.98 -2.60 -11.42
CA LEU A 421 -0.84 -3.74 -10.53
C LEU A 421 -1.94 -3.82 -9.47
N LEU A 422 -2.32 -2.69 -8.87
CA LEU A 422 -3.34 -2.66 -7.82
C LEU A 422 -4.66 -3.36 -8.21
N PRO A 423 -5.36 -2.99 -9.29
CA PRO A 423 -6.58 -3.68 -9.69
C PRO A 423 -6.32 -5.11 -10.16
N SER A 424 -5.13 -5.41 -10.71
CA SER A 424 -4.79 -6.74 -11.21
C SER A 424 -4.56 -7.73 -10.06
N LEU A 425 -3.86 -7.31 -9.01
CA LEU A 425 -3.67 -8.07 -7.77
C LEU A 425 -5.00 -8.27 -7.05
N ALA A 426 -5.81 -7.22 -6.98
CA ALA A 426 -7.14 -7.24 -6.40
C ALA A 426 -8.04 -8.31 -7.04
N ILE A 427 -8.12 -8.28 -8.37
CA ILE A 427 -8.96 -9.21 -9.14
C ILE A 427 -8.38 -10.61 -9.09
N SER A 428 -7.05 -10.75 -9.19
CA SER A 428 -6.41 -12.06 -9.10
C SER A 428 -6.71 -12.73 -7.77
N ALA A 429 -6.69 -11.97 -6.68
CA ALA A 429 -7.09 -12.45 -5.37
C ALA A 429 -8.53 -12.99 -5.44
N VAL A 430 -9.49 -12.20 -5.90
CA VAL A 430 -10.90 -12.61 -5.74
C VAL A 430 -11.47 -13.53 -6.83
N THR A 431 -10.83 -13.58 -8.00
CA THR A 431 -11.32 -14.37 -9.15
C THR A 431 -10.45 -15.59 -9.47
N GLY A 432 -9.22 -15.64 -8.94
CA GLY A 432 -8.22 -16.62 -9.35
C GLY A 432 -7.62 -16.37 -10.73
N LEU A 433 -8.02 -15.29 -11.44
CA LEU A 433 -7.39 -14.91 -12.70
C LEU A 433 -5.91 -14.59 -12.47
N PRO A 434 -4.98 -15.05 -13.31
CA PRO A 434 -3.59 -14.66 -13.19
C PRO A 434 -3.44 -13.13 -13.26
N VAL A 435 -2.64 -12.55 -12.35
CA VAL A 435 -2.34 -11.10 -12.33
C VAL A 435 -1.93 -10.61 -13.72
N LEU A 436 -1.09 -11.37 -14.41
CA LEU A 436 -0.61 -11.06 -15.75
C LEU A 436 -1.75 -10.91 -16.77
N THR A 437 -2.78 -11.76 -16.70
CA THR A 437 -3.94 -11.68 -17.60
C THR A 437 -4.71 -10.37 -17.39
N SER A 438 -4.93 -9.97 -16.13
CA SER A 438 -5.59 -8.71 -15.79
C SER A 438 -4.79 -7.49 -16.28
N VAL A 439 -3.47 -7.51 -16.09
CA VAL A 439 -2.55 -6.48 -16.60
C VAL A 439 -2.64 -6.38 -18.12
N LEU A 440 -2.60 -7.51 -18.84
CA LEU A 440 -2.66 -7.54 -20.29
C LEU A 440 -3.99 -7.03 -20.84
N VAL A 441 -5.12 -7.48 -20.28
CA VAL A 441 -6.45 -7.04 -20.72
C VAL A 441 -6.60 -5.53 -20.55
N MET A 442 -6.24 -5.01 -19.38
CA MET A 442 -6.30 -3.57 -19.13
C MET A 442 -5.35 -2.79 -20.02
N GLY A 443 -4.08 -3.21 -20.10
CA GLY A 443 -3.04 -2.56 -20.89
C GLY A 443 -3.39 -2.49 -22.37
N VAL A 444 -3.83 -3.60 -22.97
CA VAL A 444 -4.19 -3.65 -24.40
C VAL A 444 -5.41 -2.79 -24.69
N LEU A 445 -6.48 -2.91 -23.91
CA LEU A 445 -7.70 -2.13 -24.14
C LEU A 445 -7.44 -0.63 -24.03
N THR A 446 -6.76 -0.20 -22.96
CA THR A 446 -6.40 1.21 -22.79
C THR A 446 -5.47 1.71 -23.87
N THR A 447 -4.52 0.89 -24.29
CA THR A 447 -3.61 1.27 -25.36
C THR A 447 -4.34 1.56 -26.66
N ILE A 448 -5.26 0.68 -27.06
CA ILE A 448 -5.99 0.82 -28.31
C ILE A 448 -6.85 2.08 -28.30
N TYR A 449 -7.72 2.26 -27.29
CA TYR A 449 -8.64 3.40 -27.32
C TYR A 449 -7.90 4.74 -27.17
N THR A 450 -6.78 4.77 -26.44
CA THR A 450 -6.00 6.00 -26.23
C THR A 450 -5.20 6.37 -27.49
N ALA A 451 -4.51 5.40 -28.09
CA ALA A 451 -3.63 5.65 -29.22
C ALA A 451 -4.39 6.15 -30.45
N PHE A 452 -5.63 5.69 -30.65
CA PHE A 452 -6.44 6.15 -31.77
C PHE A 452 -7.33 7.34 -31.42
N GLY A 453 -7.87 7.38 -30.20
CA GLY A 453 -8.87 8.37 -29.77
C GLY A 453 -8.33 9.77 -29.48
N GLY A 454 -7.05 9.91 -29.14
CA GLY A 454 -6.45 11.22 -28.82
C GLY A 454 -7.00 11.85 -27.53
N PHE A 455 -6.59 13.10 -27.26
CA PHE A 455 -6.89 13.78 -26.00
C PHE A 455 -8.39 13.91 -25.71
N GLU A 456 -9.23 14.16 -26.73
CA GLU A 456 -10.69 14.23 -26.52
C GLU A 456 -11.27 12.91 -26.03
N ALA A 457 -10.83 11.76 -26.58
CA ALA A 457 -11.26 10.46 -26.08
C ALA A 457 -10.87 10.29 -24.62
N VAL A 458 -9.64 10.67 -24.25
CA VAL A 458 -9.15 10.62 -22.86
C VAL A 458 -10.06 11.46 -21.94
N ILE A 459 -10.40 12.69 -22.31
CA ILE A 459 -11.29 13.55 -21.50
C ILE A 459 -12.64 12.86 -21.23
N TRP A 460 -13.26 12.28 -22.26
CA TRP A 460 -14.59 11.69 -22.13
C TRP A 460 -14.58 10.33 -21.44
N THR A 461 -13.57 9.49 -21.68
CA THR A 461 -13.39 8.26 -20.90
C THR A 461 -13.14 8.60 -19.44
N ASP A 462 -12.27 9.56 -19.16
CA ASP A 462 -11.98 10.00 -17.79
C ASP A 462 -13.22 10.57 -17.10
N PHE A 463 -14.05 11.34 -17.80
CA PHE A 463 -15.30 11.85 -17.25
C PHE A 463 -16.21 10.70 -16.80
N SER A 464 -16.45 9.72 -17.68
CA SER A 464 -17.28 8.55 -17.35
C SER A 464 -16.67 7.71 -16.22
N GLN A 465 -15.34 7.52 -16.24
CA GLN A 465 -14.60 6.76 -15.24
C GLN A 465 -14.63 7.45 -13.88
N GLY A 466 -14.45 8.78 -13.83
CA GLY A 466 -14.55 9.57 -12.60
C GLY A 466 -15.94 9.51 -11.97
N VAL A 467 -17.01 9.60 -12.78
CA VAL A 467 -18.39 9.41 -12.30
C VAL A 467 -18.57 8.00 -11.74
N LEU A 468 -18.09 6.98 -12.45
CA LEU A 468 -18.19 5.58 -12.01
C LEU A 468 -17.47 5.35 -10.67
N MET A 469 -16.29 5.96 -10.46
CA MET A 469 -15.57 5.90 -9.18
C MET A 469 -16.37 6.54 -8.03
N LEU A 470 -16.96 7.72 -8.25
CA LEU A 470 -17.75 8.40 -7.22
C LEU A 470 -19.00 7.60 -6.85
N VAL A 471 -19.71 7.07 -7.85
CA VAL A 471 -20.88 6.22 -7.62
C VAL A 471 -20.45 4.93 -6.91
N GLY A 472 -19.35 4.31 -7.33
CA GLY A 472 -18.85 3.08 -6.73
C GLY A 472 -18.48 3.25 -5.26
N GLY A 473 -17.79 4.34 -4.91
CA GLY A 473 -17.45 4.67 -3.52
C GLY A 473 -18.69 4.87 -2.64
N ALA A 474 -19.69 5.60 -3.16
CA ALA A 474 -20.95 5.81 -2.43
C ALA A 474 -21.70 4.49 -2.20
N LEU A 475 -21.78 3.63 -3.22
CA LEU A 475 -22.42 2.32 -3.11
C LEU A 475 -21.70 1.42 -2.10
N MET A 476 -20.37 1.41 -2.07
CA MET A 476 -19.62 0.61 -1.09
C MET A 476 -19.97 0.99 0.35
N ILE A 477 -20.00 2.30 0.66
CA ILE A 477 -20.38 2.80 1.99
C ILE A 477 -21.82 2.38 2.34
N LEU A 478 -22.77 2.67 1.44
CA LEU A 478 -24.19 2.38 1.67
C LEU A 478 -24.44 0.89 1.92
N LEU A 479 -23.84 0.03 1.11
CA LEU A 479 -24.01 -1.41 1.21
C LEU A 479 -23.32 -1.99 2.45
N ALA A 480 -22.16 -1.46 2.85
CA ALA A 480 -21.44 -1.92 4.04
C ALA A 480 -22.20 -1.58 5.32
N ILE A 481 -22.69 -0.34 5.43
CA ILE A 481 -23.48 0.10 6.59
C ILE A 481 -24.82 -0.63 6.64
N ASN A 482 -25.50 -0.81 5.51
CA ASN A 482 -26.76 -1.59 5.47
C ASN A 482 -26.56 -3.07 5.79
N GLY A 483 -25.33 -3.59 5.64
CA GLY A 483 -24.97 -4.95 6.02
C GLY A 483 -24.75 -5.13 7.53
N LEU A 484 -24.77 -4.06 8.33
CA LEU A 484 -24.67 -4.13 9.78
C LEU A 484 -26.05 -4.34 10.42
N PRO A 485 -26.19 -5.25 11.40
CA PRO A 485 -27.45 -5.45 12.13
C PRO A 485 -28.06 -4.16 12.72
N GLY A 486 -27.22 -3.28 13.28
CA GLY A 486 -27.61 -1.98 13.82
C GLY A 486 -27.44 -0.80 12.85
N GLY A 487 -27.08 -1.06 11.59
CA GLY A 487 -26.94 -0.06 10.55
C GLY A 487 -25.98 1.08 10.92
N MET A 488 -26.43 2.33 10.71
CA MET A 488 -25.62 3.52 11.00
C MET A 488 -25.27 3.68 12.48
N ALA A 489 -26.12 3.22 13.40
CA ALA A 489 -25.87 3.35 14.83
C ALA A 489 -24.67 2.48 15.25
N GLU A 490 -24.67 1.22 14.81
CA GLU A 490 -23.55 0.29 15.03
C GLU A 490 -22.27 0.78 14.34
N PHE A 491 -22.36 1.31 13.12
CA PHE A 491 -21.20 1.90 12.42
C PHE A 491 -20.52 3.01 13.26
N ILE A 492 -21.32 3.91 13.85
CA ILE A 492 -20.80 5.00 14.70
C ILE A 492 -20.24 4.44 16.01
N GLU A 493 -20.90 3.46 16.62
CA GLU A 493 -20.46 2.85 17.87
C GLU A 493 -19.12 2.13 17.70
N VAL A 494 -19.02 1.22 16.73
CA VAL A 494 -17.78 0.50 16.41
C VAL A 494 -16.67 1.47 16.06
N GLY A 495 -16.95 2.50 15.24
CA GLY A 495 -15.95 3.51 14.89
C GLY A 495 -15.41 4.29 16.09
N LYS A 496 -16.22 4.54 17.13
CA LYS A 496 -15.79 5.19 18.37
C LYS A 496 -15.00 4.25 19.26
N THR A 497 -15.51 3.03 19.49
CA THR A 497 -14.88 2.02 20.37
C THR A 497 -13.44 1.71 19.92
N TYR A 498 -13.20 1.64 18.61
CA TYR A 498 -11.89 1.34 18.03
C TYR A 498 -11.09 2.59 17.59
N ASN A 499 -11.48 3.79 18.03
CA ASN A 499 -10.80 5.07 17.71
C ASN A 499 -10.56 5.28 16.19
N LYS A 500 -11.51 4.84 15.36
CA LYS A 500 -11.40 4.91 13.90
C LYS A 500 -11.71 6.30 13.34
N PHE A 501 -12.32 7.18 14.13
CA PHE A 501 -12.63 8.56 13.72
C PHE A 501 -11.48 9.56 13.95
N ASP A 502 -10.38 9.13 14.57
CA ASP A 502 -9.19 9.96 14.73
C ASP A 502 -8.66 10.35 13.35
N TYR A 503 -8.57 11.66 13.12
CA TYR A 503 -8.32 12.20 11.78
C TYR A 503 -7.11 13.10 11.68
N ILE A 504 -6.49 13.51 12.79
CA ILE A 504 -5.27 14.33 12.81
C ILE A 504 -4.34 13.83 13.94
N ILE A 505 -3.05 13.68 13.64
CA ILE A 505 -2.00 13.44 14.64
C ILE A 505 -1.23 14.74 14.89
N TRP A 506 -1.44 15.34 16.08
CA TRP A 506 -0.72 16.52 16.55
C TRP A 506 0.54 16.10 17.33
N ASN A 507 1.64 15.86 16.62
CA ASN A 507 2.93 15.45 17.21
C ASN A 507 4.11 16.02 16.39
N SER A 508 5.32 15.97 16.93
CA SER A 508 6.59 16.36 16.29
C SER A 508 7.46 15.16 15.88
N ASP A 509 7.03 13.93 16.16
CA ASP A 509 7.72 12.71 15.73
C ASP A 509 7.61 12.51 14.20
N LEU A 510 8.73 12.72 13.51
CA LEU A 510 8.81 12.69 12.04
C LEU A 510 8.83 11.25 11.45
N THR A 511 8.76 10.24 12.31
CA THR A 511 8.60 8.83 11.91
C THR A 511 7.14 8.47 11.65
N MET A 512 6.21 9.40 11.92
CA MET A 512 4.77 9.24 11.71
C MET A 512 4.20 10.19 10.65
N PRO A 513 3.01 9.90 10.10
CA PRO A 513 2.25 10.80 9.22
C PRO A 513 1.55 11.91 10.03
N VAL A 514 2.32 12.77 10.71
CA VAL A 514 1.77 13.87 11.53
C VAL A 514 1.26 15.04 10.68
N PHE A 515 0.37 15.88 11.24
CA PHE A 515 -0.33 16.95 10.52
C PHE A 515 0.57 17.83 9.64
N TRP A 516 1.69 18.31 10.19
CA TRP A 516 2.61 19.21 9.49
C TRP A 516 3.36 18.53 8.35
N VAL A 517 3.53 17.20 8.41
CA VAL A 517 4.17 16.40 7.36
C VAL A 517 3.25 16.33 6.15
N PHE A 518 1.97 15.99 6.39
CA PHE A 518 0.95 16.05 5.37
C PHE A 518 0.86 17.45 4.77
N GLY A 519 0.79 18.48 5.60
CA GLY A 519 0.72 19.86 5.14
C GLY A 519 1.90 20.25 4.25
N LEU A 520 3.13 19.98 4.70
CA LEU A 520 4.34 20.31 3.94
C LEU A 520 4.42 19.51 2.64
N GLN A 521 4.17 18.20 2.68
CA GLN A 521 4.11 17.35 1.49
C GLN A 521 3.08 17.90 0.50
N LEU A 522 1.84 18.15 0.93
CA LEU A 522 0.77 18.59 0.05
C LEU A 522 1.01 19.97 -0.54
N VAL A 523 1.56 20.92 0.23
CA VAL A 523 1.94 22.25 -0.27
C VAL A 523 2.95 22.10 -1.41
N LEU A 524 4.03 21.35 -1.20
CA LEU A 524 5.08 21.17 -2.20
C LEU A 524 4.57 20.38 -3.42
N GLN A 525 3.74 19.36 -3.22
CA GLN A 525 3.10 18.60 -4.29
C GLN A 525 2.12 19.46 -5.10
N ASN A 526 1.37 20.37 -4.47
CA ASN A 526 0.45 21.23 -5.21
C ASN A 526 1.16 22.30 -6.02
N LEU A 527 2.33 22.78 -5.56
CA LEU A 527 3.22 23.62 -6.37
C LEU A 527 3.83 22.83 -7.54
N ALA A 528 3.96 21.52 -7.41
CA ALA A 528 4.46 20.61 -8.44
C ALA A 528 3.52 20.43 -9.63
N CYS A 529 2.25 20.82 -9.54
CA CYS A 529 1.27 20.54 -10.60
C CYS A 529 1.69 21.10 -11.97
N ALA A 530 2.52 22.15 -11.97
CA ALA A 530 3.13 22.72 -13.16
C ALA A 530 4.06 21.74 -13.91
N SER A 531 4.68 20.79 -13.19
CA SER A 531 5.63 19.82 -13.74
C SER A 531 4.99 18.51 -14.19
N ASP A 532 3.72 18.25 -13.83
CA ASP A 532 3.01 17.01 -14.18
C ASP A 532 2.20 17.17 -15.48
N GLN A 533 2.80 16.72 -16.59
CA GLN A 533 2.21 16.88 -17.93
C GLN A 533 0.76 16.36 -18.05
N PRO A 534 0.39 15.14 -17.59
CA PRO A 534 -1.00 14.67 -17.61
C PRO A 534 -2.00 15.63 -17.00
N VAL A 535 -1.64 16.26 -15.87
CA VAL A 535 -2.51 17.19 -15.15
C VAL A 535 -2.56 18.54 -15.87
N VAL A 536 -1.40 19.13 -16.19
CA VAL A 536 -1.32 20.45 -16.80
C VAL A 536 -1.84 20.48 -18.25
N GLN A 537 -1.89 19.36 -18.95
CA GLN A 537 -2.54 19.29 -20.27
C GLN A 537 -4.02 19.70 -20.21
N ARG A 538 -4.76 19.37 -19.13
CA ARG A 538 -6.15 19.82 -18.95
C ARG A 538 -6.25 21.32 -18.75
N VAL A 539 -5.24 21.90 -18.09
CA VAL A 539 -5.08 23.35 -17.96
C VAL A 539 -4.86 23.96 -19.35
N TYR A 540 -3.90 23.44 -20.14
CA TYR A 540 -3.63 23.92 -21.50
C TYR A 540 -4.80 23.75 -22.47
N ALA A 541 -5.59 22.68 -22.30
CA ALA A 541 -6.74 22.36 -23.14
C ALA A 541 -7.99 23.20 -22.84
N THR A 542 -8.02 23.90 -21.70
CA THR A 542 -9.18 24.68 -21.25
C THR A 542 -8.98 26.17 -21.54
N PRO A 543 -10.01 26.94 -21.95
CA PRO A 543 -9.89 28.39 -22.15
C PRO A 543 -9.50 29.14 -20.86
N LEU A 544 -8.63 30.15 -20.99
CA LEU A 544 -8.11 30.94 -19.85
C LEU A 544 -9.21 31.51 -18.95
N LYS A 545 -10.33 31.94 -19.54
CA LYS A 545 -11.48 32.50 -18.80
C LYS A 545 -12.14 31.52 -17.82
N ASP A 546 -11.97 30.22 -18.02
CA ASP A 546 -12.62 29.19 -17.21
C ASP A 546 -11.66 28.47 -16.24
N MET A 547 -10.39 28.92 -16.12
CA MET A 547 -9.38 28.29 -15.24
C MET A 547 -9.85 28.10 -13.79
N ARG A 548 -10.56 29.10 -13.25
CA ARG A 548 -11.09 29.04 -11.87
C ARG A 548 -12.21 28.00 -11.72
N LYS A 549 -13.05 27.85 -12.73
CA LYS A 549 -14.13 26.85 -12.72
C LYS A 549 -13.57 25.44 -12.89
N LEU A 550 -12.55 25.28 -13.73
CA LEU A 550 -11.80 24.02 -13.86
C LEU A 550 -11.20 23.62 -12.50
N ALA A 551 -10.53 24.54 -11.82
CA ALA A 551 -9.96 24.30 -10.50
C ALA A 551 -11.03 23.95 -9.46
N GLY A 552 -12.15 24.68 -9.44
CA GLY A 552 -13.27 24.39 -8.54
C GLY A 552 -13.89 23.01 -8.77
N MET A 553 -14.06 22.59 -10.03
CA MET A 553 -14.55 21.25 -10.36
C MET A 553 -13.57 20.16 -9.93
N PHE A 554 -12.27 20.37 -10.14
CA PHE A 554 -11.23 19.47 -9.66
C PHE A 554 -11.27 19.32 -8.13
N ALA A 555 -11.32 20.43 -7.38
CA ALA A 555 -11.42 20.41 -5.92
C ALA A 555 -12.67 19.70 -5.43
N PHE A 556 -13.83 19.94 -6.06
CA PHE A 556 -15.08 19.26 -5.71
C PHE A 556 -14.93 17.73 -5.83
N CYS A 557 -14.41 17.25 -6.96
CA CYS A 557 -14.23 15.82 -7.18
C CYS A 557 -13.16 15.22 -6.25
N ALA A 558 -12.06 15.95 -6.00
CA ALA A 558 -10.99 15.52 -5.10
C ALA A 558 -11.47 15.39 -3.65
N ILE A 559 -12.31 16.32 -3.17
CA ILE A 559 -12.94 16.22 -1.85
C ILE A 559 -13.93 15.05 -1.83
N ALA A 560 -14.78 14.93 -2.86
CA ALA A 560 -15.77 13.87 -2.94
C ALA A 560 -15.13 12.48 -2.88
N ILE A 561 -14.09 12.21 -3.68
CA ILE A 561 -13.41 10.91 -3.61
C ILE A 561 -12.71 10.70 -2.27
N SER A 562 -12.16 11.75 -1.65
CA SER A 562 -11.44 11.63 -0.37
C SER A 562 -12.40 11.19 0.74
N VAL A 563 -13.59 11.79 0.77
CA VAL A 563 -14.68 11.38 1.67
C VAL A 563 -15.07 9.93 1.36
N LEU A 564 -15.39 9.63 0.10
CA LEU A 564 -15.89 8.31 -0.27
C LEU A 564 -14.87 7.19 0.00
N ALA A 565 -13.59 7.41 -0.31
CA ALA A 565 -12.53 6.45 -0.07
C ALA A 565 -12.30 6.20 1.43
N CYS A 566 -12.16 7.26 2.23
CA CYS A 566 -11.89 7.09 3.66
C CYS A 566 -13.09 6.46 4.39
N PHE A 567 -14.31 6.93 4.11
CA PHE A 567 -15.50 6.37 4.74
C PHE A 567 -15.83 4.96 4.24
N SER A 568 -15.43 4.57 3.01
CA SER A 568 -15.50 3.17 2.59
C SER A 568 -14.61 2.28 3.45
N GLY A 569 -13.38 2.71 3.74
CA GLY A 569 -12.47 1.98 4.63
C GLY A 569 -13.04 1.76 6.03
N LEU A 570 -13.65 2.80 6.61
CA LEU A 570 -14.35 2.70 7.89
C LEU A 570 -15.56 1.76 7.84
N ALA A 571 -16.39 1.88 6.80
CA ALA A 571 -17.60 1.07 6.70
C ALA A 571 -17.26 -0.41 6.51
N ILE A 572 -16.23 -0.71 5.72
CA ILE A 572 -15.70 -2.06 5.55
C ILE A 572 -15.08 -2.58 6.84
N PHE A 573 -14.39 -1.72 7.62
CA PHE A 573 -13.88 -2.09 8.95
C PHE A 573 -15.01 -2.52 9.89
N ALA A 574 -16.04 -1.69 10.03
CA ALA A 574 -17.19 -2.03 10.87
C ALA A 574 -17.86 -3.32 10.40
N TYR A 575 -18.02 -3.48 9.08
CA TYR A 575 -18.62 -4.68 8.50
C TYR A 575 -17.87 -5.97 8.87
N PHE A 576 -16.54 -5.99 8.70
CA PHE A 576 -15.73 -7.17 9.00
C PHE A 576 -15.45 -7.37 10.49
N HIS A 577 -15.51 -6.30 11.30
CA HIS A 577 -15.52 -6.44 12.75
C HIS A 577 -16.77 -7.22 13.22
N THR A 578 -17.94 -6.89 12.67
CA THR A 578 -19.20 -7.59 12.99
C THR A 578 -19.26 -9.00 12.35
N HIS A 579 -18.56 -9.22 11.24
CA HIS A 579 -18.57 -10.49 10.51
C HIS A 579 -17.14 -11.04 10.27
N PRO A 580 -16.40 -11.38 11.34
CA PRO A 580 -14.98 -11.72 11.23
C PRO A 580 -14.72 -12.99 10.42
N GLN A 581 -15.64 -13.95 10.42
CA GLN A 581 -15.57 -15.20 9.65
C GLN A 581 -15.57 -15.00 8.13
N LEU A 582 -15.84 -13.78 7.66
CA LEU A 582 -15.90 -13.42 6.25
C LEU A 582 -14.56 -12.85 5.74
N LEU A 583 -13.60 -12.63 6.63
CA LEU A 583 -12.24 -12.23 6.26
C LEU A 583 -11.44 -13.42 5.75
N ASP A 584 -10.56 -13.15 4.79
CA ASP A 584 -9.67 -14.16 4.21
C ASP A 584 -8.34 -14.16 4.97
N ALA A 585 -8.02 -15.29 5.60
CA ALA A 585 -6.82 -15.45 6.42
C ALA A 585 -5.53 -15.23 5.63
N GLY A 586 -5.51 -15.52 4.32
CA GLY A 586 -4.32 -15.44 3.48
C GLY A 586 -4.13 -14.10 2.75
N MET A 587 -5.00 -13.11 3.00
CA MET A 587 -5.03 -11.89 2.19
C MET A 587 -3.98 -10.85 2.61
N SER A 588 -3.62 -9.99 1.66
CA SER A 588 -2.92 -8.73 1.95
C SER A 588 -3.90 -7.60 2.26
N ASN A 589 -3.42 -6.55 2.94
CA ASN A 589 -4.26 -5.41 3.32
C ASN A 589 -4.90 -4.72 2.09
N ASP A 590 -4.14 -4.59 0.99
CA ASP A 590 -4.61 -3.96 -0.25
C ASP A 590 -5.76 -4.75 -0.94
N GLN A 591 -6.03 -5.99 -0.50
CA GLN A 591 -7.11 -6.83 -1.02
C GLN A 591 -8.44 -6.67 -0.25
N ILE A 592 -8.52 -5.81 0.78
CA ILE A 592 -9.74 -5.70 1.60
C ILE A 592 -10.96 -5.18 0.84
N VAL A 593 -10.77 -4.17 -0.01
CA VAL A 593 -11.82 -3.62 -0.86
C VAL A 593 -12.35 -4.65 -1.85
N PRO A 594 -11.53 -5.30 -2.69
CA PRO A 594 -12.03 -6.28 -3.65
C PRO A 594 -12.65 -7.50 -2.95
N LEU A 595 -12.11 -7.93 -1.79
CA LEU A 595 -12.70 -9.01 -1.00
C LEU A 595 -14.15 -8.67 -0.62
N TYR A 596 -14.35 -7.50 -0.02
CA TYR A 596 -15.68 -7.02 0.35
C TYR A 596 -16.61 -6.97 -0.88
N VAL A 597 -16.12 -6.40 -1.99
CA VAL A 597 -16.90 -6.25 -3.23
C VAL A 597 -17.39 -7.59 -3.76
N VAL A 598 -16.51 -8.57 -3.91
CA VAL A 598 -16.86 -9.84 -4.55
C VAL A 598 -17.67 -10.73 -3.63
N GLN A 599 -17.32 -10.78 -2.35
CA GLN A 599 -17.97 -11.71 -1.45
C GLN A 599 -19.35 -11.21 -1.00
N ARG A 600 -19.55 -9.89 -0.91
CA ARG A 600 -20.69 -9.32 -0.18
C ARG A 600 -21.66 -8.55 -1.07
N LEU A 601 -21.22 -8.02 -2.21
CA LEU A 601 -22.16 -7.30 -3.06
C LEU A 601 -23.05 -8.25 -3.87
N PRO A 602 -24.29 -7.82 -4.19
CA PRO A 602 -25.16 -8.52 -5.12
C PRO A 602 -24.52 -8.70 -6.49
N THR A 603 -24.88 -9.79 -7.17
CA THR A 603 -24.44 -10.04 -8.55
C THR A 603 -24.83 -8.89 -9.48
N GLY A 604 -23.93 -8.49 -10.36
CA GLY A 604 -24.05 -7.32 -11.22
C GLY A 604 -23.43 -6.07 -10.59
N LEU A 605 -23.68 -5.82 -9.29
CA LEU A 605 -23.07 -4.69 -8.57
C LEU A 605 -21.59 -4.94 -8.27
N ALA A 606 -21.20 -6.17 -7.93
CA ALA A 606 -19.78 -6.51 -7.78
C ALA A 606 -19.01 -6.23 -9.08
N GLY A 607 -19.54 -6.65 -10.23
CA GLY A 607 -18.99 -6.32 -11.55
C GLY A 607 -18.90 -4.81 -11.83
N LEU A 608 -19.90 -4.02 -11.39
CA LEU A 608 -19.88 -2.56 -11.53
C LEU A 608 -18.75 -1.89 -10.71
N ILE A 609 -18.55 -2.32 -9.46
CA ILE A 609 -17.48 -1.80 -8.63
C ILE A 609 -16.11 -2.25 -9.16
N ILE A 610 -16.00 -3.47 -9.66
CA ILE A 610 -14.77 -3.92 -10.33
C ILE A 610 -14.48 -3.10 -11.59
N ALA A 611 -15.52 -2.77 -12.37
CA ALA A 611 -15.37 -1.83 -13.47
C ALA A 611 -14.89 -0.44 -12.99
N ALA A 612 -15.33 0.03 -11.81
CA ALA A 612 -14.83 1.24 -11.19
C ALA A 612 -13.34 1.15 -10.77
N LEU A 613 -12.88 -0.02 -10.31
CA LEU A 613 -11.45 -0.29 -10.01
C LEU A 613 -10.59 -0.19 -11.29
N PHE A 614 -11.05 -0.80 -12.39
CA PHE A 614 -10.39 -0.66 -13.69
C PHE A 614 -10.44 0.79 -14.18
N ALA A 615 -11.59 1.45 -14.05
CA ALA A 615 -11.78 2.85 -14.45
C ALA A 615 -10.77 3.79 -13.82
N ALA A 616 -10.52 3.66 -12.53
CA ALA A 616 -9.52 4.45 -11.81
C ALA A 616 -8.10 4.27 -12.37
N SER A 617 -7.77 3.06 -12.83
CA SER A 617 -6.43 2.77 -13.36
C SER A 617 -6.30 3.16 -14.83
N MET A 618 -7.34 2.90 -15.61
CA MET A 618 -7.41 3.17 -17.04
C MET A 618 -7.38 4.67 -17.37
N SER A 619 -7.99 5.54 -16.56
CA SER A 619 -7.94 7.01 -16.72
C SER A 619 -6.51 7.56 -16.55
N THR A 620 -5.79 7.03 -15.57
CA THR A 620 -4.40 7.42 -15.30
C THR A 620 -3.49 6.92 -16.41
N LEU A 621 -3.73 5.71 -16.90
CA LEU A 621 -2.97 5.07 -17.96
C LEU A 621 -3.14 5.81 -19.29
N SER A 622 -4.38 6.06 -19.72
CA SER A 622 -4.69 6.80 -20.96
C SER A 622 -4.08 8.20 -20.95
N SER A 623 -4.16 8.89 -19.81
CA SER A 623 -3.58 10.22 -19.63
C SER A 623 -2.06 10.20 -19.72
N SER A 624 -1.40 9.28 -19.03
CA SER A 624 0.05 9.12 -19.06
C SER A 624 0.54 8.82 -20.49
N MET A 625 -0.16 7.93 -21.19
CA MET A 625 0.14 7.57 -22.58
C MET A 625 0.03 8.77 -23.54
N ASN A 626 -1.06 9.54 -23.45
CA ASN A 626 -1.24 10.73 -24.27
C ASN A 626 -0.17 11.80 -23.96
N SER A 627 0.13 12.01 -22.68
CA SER A 627 1.15 12.96 -22.25
C SER A 627 2.54 12.59 -22.74
N VAL A 628 2.94 11.32 -22.62
CA VAL A 628 4.24 10.84 -23.10
C VAL A 628 4.33 10.97 -24.62
N ALA A 629 3.28 10.62 -25.36
CA ALA A 629 3.25 10.80 -26.81
C ALA A 629 3.39 12.27 -27.21
N THR A 630 2.69 13.16 -26.49
CA THR A 630 2.75 14.62 -26.70
C THR A 630 4.15 15.16 -26.41
N VAL A 631 4.73 14.84 -25.26
CA VAL A 631 6.08 15.27 -24.84
C VAL A 631 7.13 14.74 -25.79
N THR A 632 7.04 13.46 -26.17
CA THR A 632 7.99 12.85 -27.12
C THR A 632 7.93 13.54 -28.48
N CYS A 633 6.72 13.91 -28.94
CA CYS A 633 6.54 14.63 -30.18
C CYS A 633 7.09 16.06 -30.11
N GLU A 634 6.68 16.85 -29.12
CA GLU A 634 7.02 18.28 -29.06
C GLU A 634 8.47 18.53 -28.67
N ASP A 635 8.99 17.75 -27.72
CA ASP A 635 10.30 18.02 -27.13
C ASP A 635 11.42 17.38 -27.93
N PHE A 636 11.18 16.23 -28.56
CA PHE A 636 12.21 15.50 -29.31
C PHE A 636 11.91 15.46 -30.81
N TYR A 637 10.80 14.86 -31.23
CA TYR A 637 10.53 14.61 -32.66
C TYR A 637 10.49 15.91 -33.48
N ARG A 638 9.70 16.90 -33.06
CA ARG A 638 9.57 18.20 -33.74
C ARG A 638 10.87 18.99 -33.76
N LYS A 639 11.72 18.86 -32.73
CA LYS A 639 13.01 19.55 -32.63
C LYS A 639 14.09 18.91 -33.52
N PHE A 640 14.12 17.57 -33.60
CA PHE A 640 15.08 16.84 -34.42
C PHE A 640 14.68 16.74 -35.89
N PHE A 641 13.38 16.67 -36.18
CA PHE A 641 12.82 16.58 -37.53
C PHE A 641 12.08 17.87 -37.91
N LYS A 642 12.83 18.96 -38.13
CA LYS A 642 12.28 20.31 -38.38
C LYS A 642 11.36 20.42 -39.61
N GLY A 643 11.45 19.48 -40.55
CA GLY A 643 10.61 19.42 -41.76
C GLY A 643 9.36 18.53 -41.64
N ALA A 644 9.08 17.94 -40.47
CA ALA A 644 7.92 17.07 -40.30
C ALA A 644 6.61 17.88 -40.37
N ASP A 645 5.73 17.51 -41.30
CA ASP A 645 4.39 18.09 -41.41
C ASP A 645 3.48 17.62 -40.26
N ASP A 646 2.32 18.26 -40.14
CA ASP A 646 1.38 17.98 -39.06
C ASP A 646 0.86 16.53 -39.09
N LYS A 647 0.65 15.98 -40.29
CA LYS A 647 0.24 14.58 -40.46
C LYS A 647 1.31 13.60 -39.98
N SER A 648 2.59 13.88 -40.23
CA SER A 648 3.69 13.08 -39.72
C SER A 648 3.78 13.15 -38.20
N ARG A 649 3.58 14.34 -37.61
CA ARG A 649 3.51 14.51 -36.15
C ARG A 649 2.34 13.75 -35.53
N LEU A 650 1.16 13.83 -36.12
CA LEU A 650 -0.02 13.07 -35.68
C LEU A 650 0.25 11.56 -35.76
N ARG A 651 0.80 11.07 -36.87
CA ARG A 651 1.16 9.66 -37.04
C ARG A 651 2.19 9.23 -35.99
N PHE A 652 3.21 10.05 -35.75
CA PHE A 652 4.23 9.80 -34.73
C PHE A 652 3.61 9.69 -33.34
N MET A 653 2.70 10.60 -32.97
CA MET A 653 2.04 10.53 -31.67
C MET A 653 1.17 9.28 -31.51
N LYS A 654 0.40 8.89 -32.54
CA LYS A 654 -0.37 7.64 -32.51
C LYS A 654 0.52 6.41 -32.31
N ILE A 655 1.63 6.33 -33.05
CA ILE A 655 2.61 5.23 -32.91
C ILE A 655 3.27 5.28 -31.53
N SER A 656 3.67 6.46 -31.06
CA SER A 656 4.27 6.67 -29.75
C SER A 656 3.32 6.20 -28.65
N SER A 657 2.02 6.55 -28.71
CA SER A 657 1.03 6.03 -27.77
C SER A 657 0.96 4.50 -27.78
N LEU A 658 1.00 3.83 -28.94
CA LEU A 658 1.04 2.36 -29.00
C LEU A 658 2.29 1.79 -28.33
N VAL A 659 3.46 2.35 -28.63
CA VAL A 659 4.74 1.92 -28.06
C VAL A 659 4.76 2.12 -26.54
N VAL A 660 4.33 3.29 -26.07
CA VAL A 660 4.26 3.61 -24.64
C VAL A 660 3.30 2.69 -23.91
N GLY A 661 2.13 2.41 -24.49
CA GLY A 661 1.19 1.45 -23.95
C GLY A 661 1.77 0.04 -23.81
N ALA A 662 2.46 -0.44 -24.85
CA ALA A 662 3.14 -1.73 -24.83
C ALA A 662 4.28 -1.79 -23.80
N LEU A 663 5.13 -0.77 -23.75
CA LEU A 663 6.24 -0.68 -22.80
C LEU A 663 5.75 -0.58 -21.35
N GLY A 664 4.74 0.25 -21.10
CA GLY A 664 4.16 0.40 -19.76
C GLY A 664 3.45 -0.87 -19.29
N THR A 665 2.77 -1.59 -20.19
CA THR A 665 2.19 -2.90 -19.88
C THR A 665 3.28 -3.93 -19.58
N GLY A 666 4.38 -3.92 -20.34
CA GLY A 666 5.55 -4.78 -20.08
C GLY A 666 6.23 -4.46 -18.75
N ALA A 667 6.38 -3.18 -18.40
CA ALA A 667 6.94 -2.75 -17.13
C ALA A 667 6.04 -3.14 -15.95
N ALA A 668 4.71 -3.01 -16.09
CA ALA A 668 3.75 -3.52 -15.11
C ALA A 668 3.86 -5.05 -14.93
N ALA A 669 3.94 -5.80 -16.03
CA ALA A 669 4.10 -7.25 -15.99
C ALA A 669 5.41 -7.68 -15.31
N TYR A 670 6.50 -6.95 -15.54
CA TYR A 670 7.77 -7.18 -14.84
C TYR A 670 7.65 -6.86 -13.35
N MET A 671 7.07 -5.71 -13.00
CA MET A 671 6.87 -5.32 -11.60
C MET A 671 5.93 -6.29 -10.85
N ALA A 672 4.99 -6.94 -11.55
CA ALA A 672 4.16 -8.01 -10.98
C ALA A 672 4.96 -9.21 -10.47
N SER A 673 6.16 -9.44 -11.02
CA SER A 673 7.07 -10.51 -10.57
C SER A 673 7.91 -10.11 -9.36
N MET A 674 7.82 -8.86 -8.90
CA MET A 674 8.51 -8.38 -7.72
C MET A 674 7.64 -8.56 -6.46
N ASN A 675 8.23 -9.06 -5.37
CA ASN A 675 7.56 -9.19 -4.07
C ASN A 675 7.48 -7.83 -3.34
N LEU A 676 6.59 -6.93 -3.80
CA LEU A 676 6.36 -5.62 -3.20
C LEU A 676 5.26 -5.67 -2.13
N SER A 677 5.56 -5.21 -0.91
CA SER A 677 4.65 -5.31 0.24
C SER A 677 3.48 -4.32 0.21
N SER A 678 3.70 -3.11 -0.32
CA SER A 678 2.65 -2.08 -0.52
C SER A 678 2.93 -1.24 -1.76
N MET A 679 1.93 -1.15 -2.64
CA MET A 679 2.02 -0.32 -3.84
C MET A 679 1.92 1.18 -3.52
N PHE A 680 1.20 1.55 -2.45
CA PHE A 680 1.08 2.93 -2.02
C PHE A 680 2.41 3.49 -1.49
N GLU A 681 3.09 2.73 -0.65
CA GLU A 681 4.41 3.09 -0.16
C GLU A 681 5.41 3.17 -1.32
N THR A 682 5.44 2.14 -2.18
CA THR A 682 6.29 2.10 -3.37
C THR A 682 6.11 3.36 -4.23
N TRP A 683 4.86 3.77 -4.47
CA TRP A 683 4.55 5.00 -5.21
C TRP A 683 5.12 6.26 -4.56
N ASN A 684 4.95 6.42 -3.24
CA ASN A 684 5.46 7.59 -2.53
C ASN A 684 6.99 7.64 -2.52
N VAL A 685 7.65 6.49 -2.37
CA VAL A 685 9.11 6.37 -2.45
C VAL A 685 9.61 6.76 -3.86
N LEU A 686 8.96 6.27 -4.92
CA LEU A 686 9.31 6.60 -6.31
C LEU A 686 9.14 8.10 -6.61
N ILE A 687 8.03 8.72 -6.19
CA ILE A 687 7.83 10.17 -6.34
C ILE A 687 8.92 10.95 -5.60
N GLY A 688 9.22 10.56 -4.35
CA GLY A 688 10.21 11.25 -3.54
C GLY A 688 11.59 11.24 -4.18
N LEU A 689 12.04 10.07 -4.66
CA LEU A 689 13.37 9.88 -5.21
C LEU A 689 13.56 10.49 -6.61
N VAL A 690 12.59 10.27 -7.50
CA VAL A 690 12.72 10.65 -8.91
C VAL A 690 12.01 11.97 -9.22
N GLY A 691 10.86 12.23 -8.60
CA GLY A 691 10.03 13.40 -8.89
C GLY A 691 10.49 14.69 -8.19
N GLY A 692 10.95 14.59 -6.94
CA GLY A 692 11.15 15.75 -6.06
C GLY A 692 12.09 16.85 -6.59
N GLY A 693 13.20 16.48 -7.23
CA GLY A 693 14.13 17.46 -7.80
C GLY A 693 13.49 18.36 -8.87
N PHE A 694 12.62 17.81 -9.72
CA PHE A 694 11.98 18.58 -10.80
C PHE A 694 10.93 19.55 -10.27
N ILE A 695 10.20 19.13 -9.25
CA ILE A 695 9.29 20.00 -8.51
C ILE A 695 10.07 21.22 -7.99
N GLY A 696 11.25 20.98 -7.40
CA GLY A 696 12.15 22.05 -6.95
C GLY A 696 12.57 23.01 -8.07
N ILE A 697 12.92 22.50 -9.26
CA ILE A 697 13.25 23.33 -10.42
C ILE A 697 12.09 24.24 -10.83
N TYR A 698 10.86 23.71 -10.90
CA TYR A 698 9.68 24.50 -11.25
C TYR A 698 9.38 25.59 -10.21
N ILE A 699 9.49 25.26 -8.93
CA ILE A 699 9.31 26.24 -7.84
C ILE A 699 10.38 27.34 -7.97
N LEU A 700 11.65 26.97 -8.15
CA LEU A 700 12.72 27.95 -8.38
C LEU A 700 12.46 28.80 -9.63
N GLY A 701 11.96 28.21 -10.70
CA GLY A 701 11.63 28.90 -11.95
C GLY A 701 10.55 29.96 -11.77
N MET A 702 9.43 29.57 -11.16
CA MET A 702 8.22 30.40 -11.05
C MET A 702 8.30 31.44 -9.93
N PHE A 703 8.94 31.09 -8.81
CA PHE A 703 8.92 31.87 -7.58
C PHE A 703 10.27 32.55 -7.27
N THR A 704 11.25 32.50 -8.17
CA THR A 704 12.51 33.24 -7.98
C THR A 704 12.97 33.95 -9.26
N LYS A 705 13.61 35.11 -9.08
CA LYS A 705 14.22 35.90 -10.17
C LYS A 705 15.73 35.68 -10.33
N ARG A 706 16.36 34.96 -9.39
CA ARG A 706 17.83 34.79 -9.34
C ARG A 706 18.32 33.43 -9.84
N THR A 707 17.45 32.42 -9.90
CA THR A 707 17.88 31.07 -10.28
C THR A 707 18.29 31.00 -11.76
N ASN A 708 19.46 30.40 -12.02
CA ASN A 708 20.00 30.12 -13.35
C ASN A 708 19.99 28.60 -13.66
N ALA A 709 20.38 28.21 -14.87
CA ALA A 709 20.34 26.80 -15.30
C ALA A 709 21.32 25.90 -14.51
N ILE A 710 22.51 26.40 -14.20
CA ILE A 710 23.54 25.64 -13.46
C ILE A 710 23.04 25.31 -12.05
N GLY A 711 22.46 26.30 -11.36
CA GLY A 711 21.85 26.09 -10.07
C GLY A 711 20.67 25.13 -10.12
N ALA A 712 19.76 25.27 -11.09
CA ALA A 712 18.64 24.34 -11.25
C ALA A 712 19.09 22.87 -11.39
N VAL A 713 20.07 22.59 -12.27
CA VAL A 713 20.61 21.23 -12.46
C VAL A 713 21.34 20.73 -11.20
N SER A 714 22.18 21.58 -10.60
CA SER A 714 22.93 21.21 -9.39
C SER A 714 22.00 20.88 -8.23
N GLY A 715 20.95 21.67 -8.03
CA GLY A 715 19.92 21.41 -7.02
C GLY A 715 19.22 20.08 -7.25
N ALA A 716 18.82 19.78 -8.48
CA ALA A 716 18.16 18.52 -8.79
C ALA A 716 19.07 17.30 -8.55
N LEU A 717 20.33 17.35 -8.98
CA LEU A 717 21.27 16.24 -8.75
C LEU A 717 21.54 16.01 -7.26
N VAL A 718 21.78 17.08 -6.49
CA VAL A 718 22.03 16.98 -5.05
C VAL A 718 20.79 16.47 -4.32
N SER A 719 19.58 16.85 -4.74
CA SER A 719 18.35 16.37 -4.12
C SER A 719 18.16 14.85 -4.21
N ILE A 720 18.58 14.22 -5.31
CA ILE A 720 18.54 12.76 -5.45
C ILE A 720 19.46 12.12 -4.41
N VAL A 721 20.71 12.60 -4.31
CA VAL A 721 21.70 12.07 -3.36
C VAL A 721 21.24 12.26 -1.91
N VAL A 722 20.77 13.45 -1.56
CA VAL A 722 20.29 13.76 -0.20
C VAL A 722 19.11 12.86 0.18
N THR A 723 18.12 12.70 -0.70
CA THR A 723 16.95 11.86 -0.42
C THR A 723 17.33 10.38 -0.32
N LEU A 724 18.27 9.88 -1.13
CA LEU A 724 18.79 8.51 -1.01
C LEU A 724 19.48 8.29 0.33
N LEU A 725 20.34 9.22 0.76
CA LEU A 725 21.01 9.15 2.07
C LEU A 725 19.99 9.17 3.21
N VAL A 726 18.97 10.02 3.13
CA VAL A 726 17.89 10.08 4.13
C VAL A 726 17.10 8.78 4.21
N LYS A 727 16.78 8.17 3.07
CA LYS A 727 16.10 6.87 2.99
C LYS A 727 16.95 5.74 3.59
N MET A 728 18.27 5.77 3.37
CA MET A 728 19.17 4.70 3.82
C MET A 728 19.53 4.79 5.30
N PHE A 729 19.65 6.01 5.84
CA PHE A 729 20.28 6.23 7.15
C PHE A 729 19.39 6.94 8.17
N SER A 730 18.11 7.20 7.88
CA SER A 730 17.21 7.80 8.86
C SER A 730 15.89 7.04 8.97
N PRO A 731 15.24 7.07 10.15
CA PRO A 731 13.93 6.47 10.37
C PRO A 731 12.77 7.37 9.89
N LEU A 732 13.05 8.39 9.06
CA LEU A 732 12.03 9.33 8.62
C LEU A 732 10.92 8.63 7.83
N HIS A 733 9.68 9.00 8.14
CA HIS A 733 8.51 8.51 7.43
C HIS A 733 8.63 8.81 5.93
N TYR A 734 8.24 7.87 5.06
CA TYR A 734 8.43 7.98 3.61
C TYR A 734 7.78 9.23 2.97
N MET A 735 6.75 9.78 3.63
CA MET A 735 6.12 11.06 3.23
C MET A 735 7.07 12.25 3.25
N PHE A 736 8.16 12.19 4.02
CA PHE A 736 9.19 13.23 4.06
C PHE A 736 10.14 13.20 2.87
N TYR A 737 10.21 12.11 2.11
CA TYR A 737 11.18 11.99 1.03
C TYR A 737 10.96 13.04 -0.06
N MET A 738 9.71 13.33 -0.42
CA MET A 738 9.41 14.40 -1.38
C MET A 738 9.73 15.80 -0.82
N PRO A 739 9.30 16.21 0.40
CA PRO A 739 9.76 17.45 1.01
C PRO A 739 11.28 17.61 1.07
N VAL A 740 12.01 16.57 1.49
CA VAL A 740 13.49 16.58 1.54
C VAL A 740 14.06 16.82 0.15
N ALA A 741 13.58 16.11 -0.87
CA ALA A 741 14.03 16.29 -2.25
C ALA A 741 13.76 17.71 -2.76
N VAL A 742 12.56 18.24 -2.54
CA VAL A 742 12.19 19.57 -3.04
C VAL A 742 12.97 20.67 -2.32
N ILE A 743 13.06 20.61 -0.99
CA ILE A 743 13.76 21.63 -0.19
C ILE A 743 15.26 21.61 -0.47
N SER A 744 15.88 20.43 -0.56
CA SER A 744 17.31 20.33 -0.92
C SER A 744 17.57 20.87 -2.32
N CYS A 745 16.72 20.56 -3.29
CA CYS A 745 16.82 21.12 -4.64
C CYS A 745 16.69 22.65 -4.63
N MET A 746 15.72 23.19 -3.90
CA MET A 746 15.50 24.63 -3.80
C MET A 746 16.69 25.35 -3.15
N SER A 747 17.15 24.86 -2.00
CA SER A 747 18.24 25.45 -1.23
C SER A 747 19.54 25.44 -2.02
N VAL A 748 19.96 24.27 -2.51
CA VAL A 748 21.21 24.12 -3.27
C VAL A 748 21.10 24.88 -4.60
N GLY A 749 19.98 24.74 -5.31
CA GLY A 749 19.83 25.38 -6.61
C GLY A 749 19.80 26.90 -6.53
N TYR A 750 19.21 27.47 -5.48
CA TYR A 750 19.26 28.91 -5.22
C TYR A 750 20.67 29.37 -4.86
N LEU A 751 21.35 28.69 -3.93
CA LEU A 751 22.71 29.04 -3.49
C LEU A 751 23.70 29.00 -4.65
N VAL A 752 23.72 27.91 -5.42
CA VAL A 752 24.60 27.78 -6.60
C VAL A 752 24.29 28.88 -7.62
N SER A 753 23.02 29.22 -7.83
CA SER A 753 22.65 30.32 -8.75
C SER A 753 23.15 31.69 -8.29
N VAL A 754 23.14 31.94 -6.97
CA VAL A 754 23.66 33.19 -6.41
C VAL A 754 25.18 33.26 -6.56
N VAL A 755 25.89 32.15 -6.31
CA VAL A 755 27.36 32.09 -6.39
C VAL A 755 27.86 32.16 -7.83
N THR A 756 27.24 31.40 -8.74
CA THR A 756 27.70 31.32 -10.13
C THR A 756 27.38 32.57 -10.95
N GLY A 757 26.47 33.43 -10.48
CA GLY A 757 25.99 34.56 -11.26
C GLY A 757 25.37 34.13 -12.61
N GLY A 758 24.89 35.06 -13.43
CA GLY A 758 24.44 34.69 -14.78
C GLY A 758 23.58 35.72 -15.50
N HIS A 759 23.61 35.65 -16.83
CA HIS A 759 22.76 36.46 -17.71
C HIS A 759 21.29 36.19 -17.39
N ARG A 760 20.59 37.22 -16.90
CA ARG A 760 19.15 37.15 -16.67
C ARG A 760 18.46 37.21 -18.02
N LYS A 761 18.07 36.04 -18.56
CA LYS A 761 17.04 35.98 -19.61
C LYS A 761 15.86 36.87 -19.19
N ALA A 762 15.18 37.47 -20.16
CA ALA A 762 13.95 38.19 -19.89
C ALA A 762 12.96 37.27 -19.15
N LEU A 763 12.56 37.65 -17.94
CA LEU A 763 11.65 36.87 -17.09
C LEU A 763 10.20 37.30 -17.22
N ALA A 764 9.91 38.25 -18.12
CA ALA A 764 8.57 38.76 -18.37
C ALA A 764 7.63 37.59 -18.69
N GLY A 765 6.50 37.52 -18.01
CA GLY A 765 5.53 36.45 -18.21
C GLY A 765 5.90 35.07 -17.61
N LEU A 766 7.12 34.85 -17.14
CA LEU A 766 7.60 33.52 -16.69
C LEU A 766 7.61 33.30 -15.18
N THR A 767 7.40 34.37 -14.40
CA THR A 767 7.37 34.32 -12.93
C THR A 767 6.06 34.85 -12.37
N VAL A 768 5.73 34.46 -11.13
CA VAL A 768 4.54 34.95 -10.44
C VAL A 768 4.56 36.47 -10.18
N PHE A 769 5.76 37.07 -10.18
CA PHE A 769 5.95 38.50 -9.92
C PHE A 769 5.67 39.38 -11.13
N ASP A 770 5.77 38.84 -12.33
CA ASP A 770 5.64 39.58 -13.59
C ASP A 770 4.38 39.16 -14.36
N MET A 771 3.34 38.71 -13.63
CA MET A 771 2.09 38.21 -14.22
C MET A 771 1.28 39.25 -15.00
N ARG A 772 1.51 40.56 -14.81
CA ARG A 772 0.80 41.61 -15.56
C ARG A 772 1.60 42.20 -16.73
N LYS A 773 2.90 41.92 -16.83
CA LYS A 773 3.76 42.44 -17.90
C LYS A 773 3.78 41.45 -19.06
N GLY A 774 3.33 41.88 -20.25
CA GLY A 774 3.19 41.04 -21.45
C GLY A 774 1.75 40.78 -21.90
N LEU A 775 0.77 41.59 -21.48
CA LEU A 775 -0.59 41.62 -22.05
C LEU A 775 -0.76 42.76 -23.09
N GLU A 776 0.30 43.52 -23.36
CA GLU A 776 0.30 44.71 -24.23
C GLU A 776 1.35 44.65 -25.36
N GLU A 777 2.01 43.51 -25.54
CA GLU A 777 2.81 43.18 -26.74
C GLU A 777 2.25 41.91 -27.36
#